data_AF-A0A3A0DZU4-F1
#
_entry.id   AF-A0A3A0DZU4-F1
#
_cell.length_a   1.000
_cell.length_b   1.000
_cell.length_c   1.000
_cell.angle_alpha   90.00
_cell.angle_beta   90.00
_cell.angle_gamma   90.00
#
_symmetry.space_group_name_H-M   'P 1'
#
loop_
_entity.id
_entity.type
_entity.pdbx_description
1 polymer ?
#
loop_
_entity_poly.entity_id
_entity_poly.type
_entity_poly.pdbx_seq_one_letter_code
_entity_poly.pdbx_strand_id
1 'polypeptide(L)'
;MQRSAQSVGSLCALIVFALIFVGLGVSPATAQRESRRPAPEWIWASESVEPNETVHFRRSFKWEGRARTGVLTATCDNELTAYVNGIKVLEHRAWESPATVNVERHLVDGENVIAIEGRNDGSSAAGLLVQLIVANQDRARATIVSDKSWRATREKLAAGWEKPGFDASKWTPAHSFGKLGVSPWGQVGFGGSGGRRGQDGEATAAELVTVPKGFAVELLYSVPKSTQGSWVSMTNDAKGRLICSDQSGPLYRVTPGKDAESTKVEKLDLAIGEAQGLLWAFDSLYVVVNGGAAQGSGLYRCRDTNGDGELDDVKLLKRIEGGGEHGPHAVKLGPDGKLWVIAGNHTRTPKDYDPNSPHRNFAEDHLLPRNPDGNGHATGVMAPGGWIAKTDENGEHWELFCAGFRNEYDIDFNQDGELFSYDADMEWDTGTPWYRPTRVNHAVSAAEFGWRYGTGKWPDYYVDSLGAVVDIGLGSPTGIVFGTGAKFPAKYQRALYINDWTYGKIYAVHMRPAGASYTADFEVFAEAKPLPVTDIVVNADGALYFTIGGRGVQSGLYRVTYKGDESMTAVGALEDEAAAAARKLRREIEAYHTKADAAAIGFLWPHLNSPDRHIRYAARVAIERQDLAVWQEKALADTRTTATIQLVVALARVGAKELQPRILARLNQLPWSRLTEEQTLDALRAYGLAFIRLGHPTPRDSAAVVERLSPMYPAQSELVNRELCQVLVYLGAPGVVERSMALLKNGATQQDQMHYAFVLRNAADGWTVDQRRAYFSWLSMAEARYRGGASFKNFIAQIRRDAVARLSEADKIALKDVIEGREQVESVADQTTRQFVHNWQMEDLLPLLDQLDSGRSFERGREAFQVAQCYKCHRFAGEGGATGPDLTGAGNRFSARDLLESVVAPSKTAEAIRVRTNPFANELADVKKSSIESRKPATTSEMPQGAINVLTKEEVLDLVAYLRSGGNEKDKAFAK
;
A
#
# COMPACT_ATOMS: atom_id res chain seq x y z
N MET A 1 -50.53 20.16 -50.65
CA MET A 1 -51.26 18.96 -51.12
C MET A 1 -51.00 17.86 -50.10
N GLN A 2 -51.89 17.70 -49.09
CA GLN A 2 -53.04 16.77 -49.07
C GLN A 2 -52.59 15.30 -49.11
N ARG A 3 -53.01 14.35 -48.26
CA ARG A 3 -54.10 14.22 -47.27
C ARG A 3 -53.92 12.82 -46.60
N SER A 4 -54.00 12.67 -45.27
CA SER A 4 -55.08 12.01 -44.47
C SER A 4 -55.37 10.51 -44.78
N ALA A 5 -55.81 9.61 -43.89
CA ALA A 5 -55.98 9.48 -42.43
C ALA A 5 -56.65 8.10 -42.15
N GLN A 6 -56.56 7.61 -40.90
CA GLN A 6 -57.58 6.82 -40.12
C GLN A 6 -57.92 5.37 -40.57
N SER A 7 -57.71 4.31 -39.76
CA SER A 7 -58.27 3.89 -38.45
C SER A 7 -59.64 3.20 -38.52
N VAL A 8 -59.70 1.92 -38.09
CA VAL A 8 -60.84 1.30 -37.35
C VAL A 8 -60.27 0.21 -36.43
N GLY A 9 -60.62 0.24 -35.16
CA GLY A 9 -60.37 -0.84 -34.19
C GLY A 9 -61.66 -1.52 -33.74
N SER A 10 -61.54 -2.71 -33.13
CA SER A 10 -62.50 -3.20 -32.14
C SER A 10 -61.97 -4.37 -31.30
N LEU A 11 -62.54 -4.43 -30.10
CA LEU A 11 -62.12 -5.04 -28.84
C LEU A 11 -62.57 -6.51 -28.66
N CYS A 12 -61.84 -7.20 -27.77
CA CYS A 12 -62.26 -8.17 -26.73
C CYS A 12 -62.88 -9.55 -27.07
N ALA A 13 -62.22 -10.62 -26.58
CA ALA A 13 -62.77 -11.58 -25.60
C ALA A 13 -61.71 -12.60 -25.09
N LEU A 14 -61.78 -12.95 -23.81
CA LEU A 14 -60.94 -13.90 -23.04
C LEU A 14 -61.14 -15.38 -23.41
N ILE A 15 -60.16 -16.27 -23.11
CA ILE A 15 -60.26 -17.44 -22.18
C ILE A 15 -59.09 -18.46 -22.34
N VAL A 16 -58.39 -18.68 -21.21
CA VAL A 16 -57.74 -19.86 -20.57
C VAL A 16 -57.59 -21.25 -21.27
N PHE A 17 -56.34 -21.77 -21.17
CA PHE A 17 -55.77 -23.15 -21.09
C PHE A 17 -56.18 -24.31 -22.03
N ALA A 18 -55.16 -24.96 -22.63
CA ALA A 18 -54.99 -26.42 -22.64
C ALA A 18 -53.53 -26.84 -22.94
N LEU A 19 -52.97 -27.68 -22.07
CA LEU A 19 -51.72 -28.46 -22.21
C LEU A 19 -51.91 -29.63 -23.18
N ILE A 20 -50.91 -29.94 -24.01
CA ILE A 20 -50.52 -31.33 -24.35
C ILE A 20 -49.00 -31.44 -24.43
N PHE A 21 -48.47 -32.35 -23.61
CA PHE A 21 -47.12 -32.90 -23.57
C PHE A 21 -46.92 -33.96 -24.68
N VAL A 22 -45.73 -34.00 -25.28
CA VAL A 22 -45.06 -35.26 -25.67
C VAL A 22 -43.58 -35.12 -25.34
N GLY A 23 -43.09 -36.02 -24.47
CA GLY A 23 -41.73 -36.02 -23.97
C GLY A 23 -40.75 -36.82 -24.81
N LEU A 24 -39.48 -36.41 -24.75
CA LEU A 24 -38.31 -37.25 -24.94
C LEU A 24 -37.31 -36.90 -23.83
N GLY A 25 -36.77 -37.94 -23.19
CA GLY A 25 -36.17 -37.89 -21.87
C GLY A 25 -34.84 -37.14 -21.77
N VAL A 26 -34.70 -36.42 -20.66
CA VAL A 26 -33.43 -35.88 -20.16
C VAL A 26 -32.96 -36.78 -19.02
N SER A 27 -31.79 -37.39 -19.16
CA SER A 27 -31.07 -38.02 -18.06
C SER A 27 -30.70 -36.95 -17.01
N PRO A 28 -30.85 -37.22 -15.70
CA PRO A 28 -30.47 -36.26 -14.68
C PRO A 28 -28.93 -36.21 -14.60
N ALA A 29 -28.35 -35.13 -15.12
CA ALA A 29 -26.98 -34.75 -14.78
C ALA A 29 -26.95 -34.37 -13.30
N THR A 30 -26.24 -35.18 -12.52
CA THR A 30 -26.02 -35.00 -11.09
C THR A 30 -25.41 -33.64 -10.78
N ALA A 31 -26.14 -32.83 -10.03
CA ALA A 31 -25.61 -31.66 -9.34
C ALA A 31 -24.51 -32.10 -8.37
N GLN A 32 -23.25 -31.73 -8.67
CA GLN A 32 -22.13 -31.94 -7.77
C GLN A 32 -22.19 -30.89 -6.67
N ARG A 33 -22.70 -31.27 -5.50
CA ARG A 33 -22.59 -30.50 -4.25
C ARG A 33 -21.12 -30.13 -4.01
N GLU A 34 -20.80 -28.85 -3.89
CA GLU A 34 -19.54 -28.42 -3.28
C GLU A 34 -19.53 -28.86 -1.80
N SER A 35 -18.89 -29.99 -1.52
CA SER A 35 -18.77 -30.53 -0.18
C SER A 35 -17.81 -29.67 0.66
N ARG A 36 -18.26 -29.18 1.82
CA ARG A 36 -17.40 -28.64 2.89
C ARG A 36 -16.21 -29.59 3.10
N ARG A 37 -14.98 -29.04 3.12
CA ARG A 37 -13.78 -29.85 3.41
C ARG A 37 -13.91 -30.47 4.81
N PRO A 38 -13.75 -31.78 4.97
CA PRO A 38 -13.87 -32.44 6.27
C PRO A 38 -12.73 -31.98 7.20
N ALA A 39 -13.06 -31.76 8.48
CA ALA A 39 -12.10 -31.38 9.51
C ALA A 39 -11.71 -32.61 10.33
N PRO A 40 -10.43 -32.79 10.69
CA PRO A 40 -10.00 -33.94 11.47
C PRO A 40 -10.52 -33.87 12.91
N GLU A 41 -10.83 -35.05 13.44
CA GLU A 41 -11.27 -35.30 14.80
C GLU A 41 -10.22 -36.09 15.55
N TRP A 42 -10.02 -35.76 16.83
CA TRP A 42 -9.18 -36.54 17.74
C TRP A 42 -9.83 -37.88 17.99
N ILE A 43 -9.23 -38.96 17.49
CA ILE A 43 -9.79 -40.30 17.59
C ILE A 43 -8.95 -41.22 18.47
N TRP A 44 -9.59 -42.19 19.11
CA TRP A 44 -8.93 -43.28 19.84
C TRP A 44 -9.73 -44.57 19.78
N ALA A 45 -9.28 -45.65 20.43
CA ALA A 45 -10.00 -46.93 20.40
C ALA A 45 -11.32 -46.92 21.20
N SER A 46 -11.42 -46.14 22.27
CA SER A 46 -12.65 -45.95 23.07
C SER A 46 -12.59 -44.66 23.89
N GLU A 47 -13.68 -44.34 24.59
CA GLU A 47 -13.74 -43.23 25.56
C GLU A 47 -12.79 -43.45 26.75
N SER A 48 -12.67 -44.67 27.24
CA SER A 48 -11.67 -45.06 28.25
C SER A 48 -10.29 -45.20 27.62
N VAL A 49 -9.29 -44.57 28.25
CA VAL A 49 -7.86 -44.59 27.89
C VAL A 49 -7.09 -45.32 28.99
N GLU A 50 -6.28 -46.30 28.61
CA GLU A 50 -5.44 -47.08 29.53
C GLU A 50 -3.99 -46.56 29.51
N PRO A 51 -3.27 -46.54 30.65
CA PRO A 51 -1.86 -46.16 30.68
C PRO A 51 -0.98 -47.13 29.87
N ASN A 52 0.00 -46.60 29.13
CA ASN A 52 0.94 -47.37 28.29
C ASN A 52 0.25 -48.24 27.22
N GLU A 53 -0.89 -47.78 26.69
CA GLU A 53 -1.61 -48.53 25.66
C GLU A 53 -1.11 -48.20 24.25
N THR A 54 -1.15 -49.21 23.39
CA THR A 54 -0.89 -49.09 21.94
C THR A 54 -2.17 -49.42 21.20
N VAL A 55 -2.57 -48.55 20.28
CA VAL A 55 -3.76 -48.68 19.45
C VAL A 55 -3.36 -48.63 17.99
N HIS A 56 -3.93 -49.54 17.20
CA HIS A 56 -3.71 -49.60 15.76
C HIS A 56 -4.94 -49.09 15.03
N PHE A 57 -4.74 -48.15 14.11
CA PHE A 57 -5.76 -47.45 13.36
C PHE A 57 -5.64 -47.77 11.87
N ARG A 58 -6.78 -47.93 11.19
CA ARG A 58 -6.81 -48.20 9.74
C ARG A 58 -7.96 -47.49 9.03
N ARG A 59 -7.67 -46.93 7.86
CA ARG A 59 -8.64 -46.37 6.93
C ARG A 59 -8.32 -46.71 5.48
N SER A 60 -9.20 -47.49 4.84
CA SER A 60 -9.19 -47.66 3.38
C SER A 60 -9.90 -46.50 2.69
N PHE A 61 -9.43 -46.08 1.52
CA PHE A 61 -10.11 -45.16 0.61
C PHE A 61 -9.80 -45.50 -0.85
N LYS A 62 -10.68 -45.13 -1.78
CA LYS A 62 -10.45 -45.31 -3.21
C LYS A 62 -9.95 -44.01 -3.83
N TRP A 63 -9.01 -44.12 -4.77
CA TRP A 63 -8.49 -43.01 -5.55
C TRP A 63 -8.38 -43.45 -7.01
N GLU A 64 -8.86 -42.63 -7.94
CA GLU A 64 -8.86 -42.93 -9.38
C GLU A 64 -7.78 -42.10 -10.09
N GLY A 65 -6.92 -42.79 -10.85
CA GLY A 65 -5.82 -42.20 -11.61
C GLY A 65 -4.57 -41.89 -10.79
N ARG A 66 -3.52 -41.42 -11.49
CA ARG A 66 -2.23 -41.13 -10.86
C ARG A 66 -2.31 -39.88 -9.97
N ALA A 67 -2.07 -40.05 -8.67
CA ALA A 67 -1.87 -38.92 -7.76
C ALA A 67 -0.64 -38.11 -8.19
N ARG A 68 -0.78 -36.77 -8.20
CA ARG A 68 0.32 -35.82 -8.46
C ARG A 68 0.75 -35.08 -7.20
N THR A 69 -0.08 -35.16 -6.15
CA THR A 69 0.26 -34.74 -4.79
C THR A 69 -0.40 -35.71 -3.82
N GLY A 70 0.29 -36.07 -2.74
CA GLY A 70 -0.28 -36.76 -1.58
C GLY A 70 0.41 -36.26 -0.32
N VAL A 71 -0.26 -35.50 0.53
CA VAL A 71 0.35 -34.92 1.75
C VAL A 71 -0.37 -35.48 2.97
N LEU A 72 0.34 -36.29 3.75
CA LEU A 72 -0.13 -36.86 5.01
C LEU A 72 0.41 -36.02 6.17
N THR A 73 -0.48 -35.46 6.97
CA THR A 73 -0.19 -34.85 8.27
C THR A 73 -0.77 -35.74 9.36
N ALA A 74 0.01 -36.07 10.39
CA ALA A 74 -0.45 -36.89 11.51
C ALA A 74 0.18 -36.43 12.84
N THR A 75 -0.56 -36.57 13.95
CA THR A 75 -0.04 -36.40 15.31
C THR A 75 -0.76 -37.32 16.28
N CYS A 76 -0.10 -37.75 17.35
CA CYS A 76 -0.65 -38.64 18.38
C CYS A 76 -0.05 -38.28 19.73
N ASP A 77 -0.79 -38.46 20.82
CA ASP A 77 -0.47 -37.95 22.16
C ASP A 77 0.97 -38.22 22.65
N ASN A 78 1.56 -39.39 22.39
CA ASN A 78 2.96 -39.63 22.72
C ASN A 78 3.79 -40.17 21.56
N GLU A 79 3.31 -41.17 20.83
CA GLU A 79 4.07 -41.71 19.69
C GLU A 79 3.13 -42.17 18.57
N LEU A 80 3.52 -41.95 17.32
CA LEU A 80 2.89 -42.57 16.17
C LEU A 80 3.91 -43.11 15.18
N THR A 81 3.53 -44.20 14.51
CA THR A 81 4.14 -44.70 13.29
C THR A 81 3.08 -44.85 12.21
N ALA A 82 3.21 -44.15 11.08
CA ALA A 82 2.24 -44.20 9.97
C ALA A 82 2.78 -44.97 8.76
N TYR A 83 1.86 -45.70 8.12
CA TYR A 83 2.08 -46.49 6.92
C TYR A 83 1.05 -46.10 5.85
N VAL A 84 1.50 -46.01 4.60
CA VAL A 84 0.63 -45.90 3.42
C VAL A 84 0.88 -47.11 2.53
N ASN A 85 -0.16 -47.90 2.29
CA ASN A 85 -0.08 -49.14 1.51
C ASN A 85 1.04 -50.10 1.98
N GLY A 86 1.25 -50.17 3.30
CA GLY A 86 2.27 -50.99 3.94
C GLY A 86 3.71 -50.47 3.90
N ILE A 87 3.94 -49.29 3.32
CA ILE A 87 5.22 -48.59 3.42
C ILE A 87 5.18 -47.64 4.61
N LYS A 88 6.16 -47.77 5.51
CA LYS A 88 6.34 -46.84 6.63
C LYS A 88 6.74 -45.46 6.08
N VAL A 89 5.94 -44.44 6.37
CA VAL A 89 6.11 -43.07 5.84
C VAL A 89 6.40 -42.02 6.91
N LEU A 90 6.07 -42.29 8.18
CA LEU A 90 6.21 -41.30 9.25
C LEU A 90 6.42 -41.98 10.61
N GLU A 91 7.30 -41.41 11.42
CA GLU A 91 7.40 -41.65 12.87
C GLU A 91 7.45 -40.31 13.58
N HIS A 92 6.74 -40.18 14.69
CA HIS A 92 6.67 -38.92 15.42
C HIS A 92 6.36 -39.11 16.90
N ARG A 93 6.90 -38.22 17.76
CA ARG A 93 6.79 -38.32 19.25
C ARG A 93 6.31 -37.05 19.96
N ALA A 94 5.97 -35.98 19.22
CA ALA A 94 5.61 -34.68 19.81
C ALA A 94 4.23 -34.24 19.34
N TRP A 95 3.21 -34.48 20.16
CA TRP A 95 1.82 -34.35 19.74
C TRP A 95 1.40 -32.90 19.41
N GLU A 96 2.05 -31.91 20.02
CA GLU A 96 1.79 -30.49 19.87
C GLU A 96 2.14 -29.95 18.48
N SER A 97 3.05 -30.64 17.78
CA SER A 97 3.57 -30.24 16.47
C SER A 97 3.38 -31.36 15.45
N PRO A 98 2.26 -31.39 14.70
CA PRO A 98 1.98 -32.44 13.74
C PRO A 98 3.09 -32.63 12.71
N ALA A 99 3.43 -33.87 12.40
CA ALA A 99 4.41 -34.18 11.37
C ALA A 99 3.73 -34.34 10.01
N THR A 100 4.39 -33.84 8.96
CA THR A 100 3.87 -33.87 7.58
C THR A 100 4.86 -34.54 6.64
N VAL A 101 4.37 -35.44 5.79
CA VAL A 101 5.16 -36.17 4.79
C VAL A 101 4.44 -36.24 3.44
N ASN A 102 5.20 -36.12 2.35
CA ASN A 102 4.69 -36.37 0.99
C ASN A 102 4.65 -37.89 0.72
N VAL A 103 3.46 -38.41 0.47
CA VAL A 103 3.16 -39.82 0.21
C VAL A 103 2.73 -40.09 -1.22
N GLU A 104 2.84 -39.12 -2.15
CA GLU A 104 2.45 -39.25 -3.56
C GLU A 104 2.93 -40.57 -4.19
N ARG A 105 4.21 -40.90 -3.99
CA ARG A 105 4.86 -42.09 -4.58
C ARG A 105 4.34 -43.42 -4.04
N HIS A 106 3.58 -43.40 -2.95
CA HIS A 106 3.05 -44.58 -2.28
C HIS A 106 1.56 -44.79 -2.55
N LEU A 107 0.89 -43.83 -3.19
CA LEU A 107 -0.50 -43.93 -3.59
C LEU A 107 -0.64 -44.67 -4.94
N VAL A 108 -1.63 -45.54 -5.04
CA VAL A 108 -1.91 -46.34 -6.24
C VAL A 108 -3.28 -45.99 -6.82
N ASP A 109 -3.48 -46.29 -8.10
CA ASP A 109 -4.81 -46.28 -8.71
C ASP A 109 -5.66 -47.42 -8.13
N GLY A 110 -6.84 -47.11 -7.61
CA GLY A 110 -7.71 -48.04 -6.89
C GLY A 110 -7.70 -47.88 -5.36
N GLU A 111 -7.63 -49.00 -4.64
CA GLU A 111 -7.73 -49.01 -3.17
C GLU A 111 -6.40 -48.63 -2.51
N ASN A 112 -6.47 -47.68 -1.58
CA ASN A 112 -5.35 -47.23 -0.76
C ASN A 112 -5.71 -47.37 0.72
N VAL A 113 -4.70 -47.58 1.57
CA VAL A 113 -4.83 -47.74 3.02
C VAL A 113 -3.87 -46.80 3.74
N ILE A 114 -4.40 -46.08 4.73
CA ILE A 114 -3.61 -45.44 5.79
C ILE A 114 -3.73 -46.32 7.03
N ALA A 115 -2.58 -46.72 7.58
CA ALA A 115 -2.49 -47.51 8.80
C ALA A 115 -1.55 -46.81 9.78
N ILE A 116 -1.94 -46.71 11.05
CA ILE A 116 -1.17 -45.97 12.07
C ILE A 116 -1.12 -46.78 13.35
N GLU A 117 0.07 -46.96 13.89
CA GLU A 117 0.27 -47.38 15.27
C GLU A 117 0.39 -46.10 16.13
N GLY A 118 -0.51 -45.92 17.08
CA GLY A 118 -0.49 -44.83 18.05
C GLY A 118 -0.25 -45.37 19.45
N ARG A 119 0.66 -44.75 20.21
CA ARG A 119 1.00 -45.14 21.57
C ARG A 119 0.80 -43.98 22.52
N ASN A 120 0.23 -44.30 23.68
CA ASN A 120 0.02 -43.38 24.80
C ASN A 120 0.74 -43.93 26.05
N ASP A 121 1.72 -43.18 26.55
CA ASP A 121 2.50 -43.48 27.76
C ASP A 121 1.88 -42.86 29.05
N GLY A 122 0.88 -41.98 28.92
CA GLY A 122 0.23 -41.25 30.02
C GLY A 122 -1.10 -41.85 30.51
N SER A 123 -1.65 -41.31 31.61
CA SER A 123 -2.84 -41.86 32.30
C SER A 123 -4.12 -41.01 32.22
N SER A 124 -4.19 -39.97 31.38
CA SER A 124 -5.33 -39.03 31.41
C SER A 124 -5.94 -38.61 30.07
N ALA A 125 -5.24 -38.74 28.94
CA ALA A 125 -5.81 -38.52 27.62
C ALA A 125 -4.98 -39.25 26.54
N ALA A 126 -5.63 -39.73 25.48
CA ALA A 126 -4.95 -40.26 24.31
C ALA A 126 -5.75 -39.92 23.05
N GLY A 127 -5.06 -39.55 21.98
CA GLY A 127 -5.72 -39.13 20.76
C GLY A 127 -4.78 -39.20 19.57
N LEU A 128 -5.34 -39.57 18.43
CA LEU A 128 -4.72 -39.55 17.11
C LEU A 128 -5.46 -38.54 16.23
N LEU A 129 -4.71 -37.73 15.49
CA LEU A 129 -5.24 -36.80 14.50
C LEU A 129 -4.54 -37.01 13.16
N VAL A 130 -5.30 -37.09 12.06
CA VAL A 130 -4.76 -37.42 10.72
C VAL A 130 -5.47 -36.60 9.65
N GLN A 131 -4.70 -36.13 8.65
CA GLN A 131 -5.23 -35.55 7.43
C GLN A 131 -4.35 -35.96 6.24
N LEU A 132 -4.96 -36.54 5.22
CA LEU A 132 -4.33 -36.80 3.92
C LEU A 132 -5.03 -35.97 2.85
N ILE A 133 -4.26 -35.16 2.12
CA ILE A 133 -4.75 -34.42 0.96
C ILE A 133 -4.15 -35.05 -0.30
N VAL A 134 -5.01 -35.50 -1.22
CA VAL A 134 -4.61 -36.09 -2.51
C VAL A 134 -5.19 -35.26 -3.65
N ALA A 135 -4.40 -35.00 -4.70
CA ALA A 135 -4.88 -34.30 -5.90
C ALA A 135 -4.19 -34.77 -7.18
N ASN A 136 -4.87 -34.60 -8.32
CA ASN A 136 -4.33 -34.76 -9.68
C ASN A 136 -4.28 -33.41 -10.43
N GLN A 137 -3.72 -33.41 -11.65
CA GLN A 137 -3.57 -32.22 -12.50
C GLN A 137 -4.91 -31.64 -13.00
N ASP A 138 -5.95 -32.47 -13.07
CA ASP A 138 -7.27 -32.10 -13.60
C ASP A 138 -8.22 -31.54 -12.52
N ARG A 139 -7.66 -31.02 -11.42
CA ARG A 139 -8.37 -30.42 -10.28
C ARG A 139 -9.20 -31.39 -9.42
N ALA A 140 -9.15 -32.71 -9.62
CA ALA A 140 -9.76 -33.64 -8.68
C ALA A 140 -8.95 -33.66 -7.38
N ARG A 141 -9.62 -33.45 -6.24
CA ARG A 141 -9.00 -33.37 -4.92
C ARG A 141 -9.83 -34.15 -3.89
N ALA A 142 -9.16 -34.99 -3.11
CA ALA A 142 -9.75 -35.65 -1.94
C ALA A 142 -9.05 -35.20 -0.66
N THR A 143 -9.81 -35.19 0.44
CA THR A 143 -9.29 -34.97 1.79
C THR A 143 -9.83 -36.07 2.69
N ILE A 144 -8.93 -36.91 3.19
CA ILE A 144 -9.22 -37.99 4.14
C ILE A 144 -8.77 -37.47 5.50
N VAL A 145 -9.63 -37.58 6.51
CA VAL A 145 -9.32 -37.11 7.87
C VAL A 145 -9.57 -38.21 8.90
N SER A 146 -8.96 -38.09 10.08
CA SER A 146 -9.35 -38.87 11.25
C SER A 146 -10.77 -38.49 11.67
N ASP A 147 -11.64 -39.50 11.76
CA ASP A 147 -13.04 -39.39 12.18
C ASP A 147 -13.55 -40.79 12.56
N LYS A 148 -14.85 -40.90 12.89
CA LYS A 148 -15.50 -42.18 13.26
C LYS A 148 -15.50 -43.24 12.14
N SER A 149 -15.09 -42.90 10.91
CA SER A 149 -14.96 -43.86 9.81
C SER A 149 -13.69 -44.71 9.89
N TRP A 150 -12.74 -44.34 10.76
CA TRP A 150 -11.56 -45.15 11.06
C TRP A 150 -11.91 -46.38 11.88
N ARG A 151 -11.14 -47.44 11.70
CA ARG A 151 -11.18 -48.65 12.52
C ARG A 151 -10.00 -48.64 13.48
N ALA A 152 -10.21 -49.06 14.71
CA ALA A 152 -9.20 -49.13 15.76
C ALA A 152 -9.23 -50.50 16.47
N THR A 153 -8.07 -50.98 16.91
CA THR A 153 -7.96 -52.17 17.76
C THR A 153 -6.85 -52.02 18.80
N ARG A 154 -7.01 -52.72 19.92
CA ARG A 154 -5.98 -52.94 20.95
C ARG A 154 -5.39 -54.35 20.91
N GLU A 155 -5.96 -55.21 20.06
CA GLU A 155 -5.58 -56.61 20.00
C GLU A 155 -4.24 -56.80 19.29
N LYS A 156 -3.60 -57.92 19.58
CA LYS A 156 -2.35 -58.31 18.90
C LYS A 156 -2.58 -58.39 17.39
N LEU A 157 -1.78 -57.65 16.64
CA LEU A 157 -1.89 -57.58 15.18
C LEU A 157 -1.45 -58.87 14.49
N ALA A 158 -2.21 -59.24 13.45
CA ALA A 158 -1.76 -60.20 12.45
C ALA A 158 -0.78 -59.54 11.47
N ALA A 159 0.11 -60.34 10.88
CA ALA A 159 1.07 -59.82 9.89
C ALA A 159 0.34 -59.22 8.67
N GLY A 160 0.82 -58.06 8.20
CA GLY A 160 0.28 -57.39 7.01
C GLY A 160 -0.98 -56.55 7.26
N TRP A 161 -1.31 -56.23 8.50
CA TRP A 161 -2.44 -55.37 8.87
C TRP A 161 -2.37 -53.97 8.21
N GLU A 162 -1.15 -53.50 7.95
CA GLU A 162 -0.82 -52.22 7.33
C GLU A 162 -1.01 -52.20 5.79
N LYS A 163 -1.30 -53.35 5.17
CA LYS A 163 -1.39 -53.50 3.71
C LYS A 163 -2.84 -53.42 3.19
N PRO A 164 -3.04 -53.07 1.90
CA PRO A 164 -4.31 -53.27 1.22
C PRO A 164 -4.75 -54.73 1.29
N GLY A 165 -6.07 -54.99 1.35
CA GLY A 165 -6.64 -56.34 1.40
C GLY A 165 -6.76 -57.00 2.78
N PHE A 166 -6.25 -56.38 3.86
CA PHE A 166 -6.47 -56.86 5.24
C PHE A 166 -7.93 -56.66 5.70
N ASP A 167 -8.55 -57.71 6.25
CA ASP A 167 -9.92 -57.66 6.78
C ASP A 167 -9.95 -57.09 8.21
N ALA A 168 -10.22 -55.78 8.31
CA ALA A 168 -10.43 -55.07 9.57
C ALA A 168 -11.90 -55.02 10.00
N SER A 169 -12.78 -55.87 9.45
CA SER A 169 -14.22 -55.87 9.81
C SER A 169 -14.50 -56.16 11.28
N LYS A 170 -13.60 -56.91 11.93
CA LYS A 170 -13.66 -57.22 13.38
C LYS A 170 -13.15 -56.10 14.28
N TRP A 171 -12.52 -55.06 13.73
CA TRP A 171 -12.04 -53.92 14.50
C TRP A 171 -13.20 -52.99 14.82
N THR A 172 -13.14 -52.32 15.96
CA THR A 172 -14.19 -51.39 16.36
C THR A 172 -14.03 -50.06 15.60
N PRO A 173 -15.12 -49.33 15.30
CA PRO A 173 -15.01 -47.95 14.87
C PRO A 173 -14.26 -47.12 15.92
N ALA A 174 -13.43 -46.17 15.47
CA ALA A 174 -12.72 -45.28 16.38
C ALA A 174 -13.71 -44.36 17.12
N HIS A 175 -13.46 -44.15 18.41
CA HIS A 175 -14.14 -43.15 19.21
C HIS A 175 -13.59 -41.77 18.87
N SER A 176 -14.44 -40.73 18.84
CA SER A 176 -14.04 -39.35 18.55
C SER A 176 -14.26 -38.49 19.79
N PHE A 177 -13.19 -37.89 20.30
CA PHE A 177 -13.21 -36.94 21.41
C PHE A 177 -13.61 -35.53 20.98
N GLY A 178 -13.77 -35.30 19.67
CA GLY A 178 -14.16 -34.01 19.12
C GLY A 178 -13.21 -33.53 18.02
N LYS A 179 -13.55 -32.37 17.44
CA LYS A 179 -12.77 -31.76 16.36
C LYS A 179 -11.46 -31.17 16.88
N LEU A 180 -10.56 -30.87 15.95
CA LEU A 180 -9.38 -30.03 16.20
C LEU A 180 -9.73 -28.81 17.08
N GLY A 181 -8.98 -28.59 18.17
CA GLY A 181 -9.26 -27.56 19.15
C GLY A 181 -9.82 -28.07 20.49
N VAL A 182 -10.26 -29.32 20.58
CA VAL A 182 -10.84 -29.87 21.82
C VAL A 182 -9.79 -30.05 22.91
N SER A 183 -10.16 -29.75 24.15
CA SER A 183 -9.34 -30.02 25.35
C SER A 183 -9.17 -31.54 25.53
N PRO A 184 -7.99 -32.04 25.97
CA PRO A 184 -6.81 -31.29 26.44
C PRO A 184 -5.87 -30.81 25.33
N TRP A 185 -6.04 -31.26 24.08
CA TRP A 185 -5.06 -31.04 23.02
C TRP A 185 -5.07 -29.62 22.42
N GLY A 186 -6.21 -28.92 22.46
CA GLY A 186 -6.30 -27.57 21.90
C GLY A 186 -6.01 -27.52 20.39
N GLN A 187 -5.48 -26.38 19.92
CA GLN A 187 -5.15 -26.17 18.51
C GLN A 187 -3.75 -26.73 18.20
N VAL A 188 -3.69 -27.83 17.47
CA VAL A 188 -2.47 -28.37 16.84
C VAL A 188 -2.46 -28.01 15.35
N GLY A 189 -1.29 -27.88 14.72
CA GLY A 189 -1.10 -27.32 13.37
C GLY A 189 -1.69 -28.10 12.18
N PHE A 190 -2.99 -28.44 12.19
CA PHE A 190 -3.73 -29.06 11.09
C PHE A 190 -4.66 -28.04 10.43
N GLY A 191 -4.55 -27.88 9.11
CA GLY A 191 -5.26 -26.86 8.35
C GLY A 191 -4.30 -25.80 7.84
N GLY A 192 -4.33 -25.56 6.53
CA GLY A 192 -3.37 -24.74 5.76
C GLY A 192 -3.36 -23.24 6.07
N SER A 193 -3.23 -22.87 7.34
CA SER A 193 -2.94 -21.53 7.83
C SER A 193 -1.94 -21.51 9.00
N GLY A 194 -1.41 -22.66 9.42
CA GLY A 194 -0.05 -22.68 9.95
C GLY A 194 0.86 -22.26 8.80
N GLY A 195 1.65 -21.22 8.99
CA GLY A 195 2.63 -20.83 7.99
C GLY A 195 3.34 -22.08 7.50
N ARG A 196 3.56 -22.17 6.19
CA ARG A 196 4.76 -22.83 5.71
C ARG A 196 5.92 -22.15 6.47
N ARG A 197 6.25 -22.63 7.67
CA ARG A 197 7.64 -22.98 7.91
C ARG A 197 7.85 -23.99 6.79
N GLY A 198 8.49 -23.55 5.71
CA GLY A 198 9.20 -24.50 4.88
C GLY A 198 9.94 -25.43 5.83
N GLN A 199 10.14 -26.68 5.44
CA GLN A 199 11.21 -27.45 6.09
C GLN A 199 12.40 -26.50 6.27
N ASP A 200 12.93 -26.36 7.48
CA ASP A 200 13.92 -25.32 7.79
C ASP A 200 14.92 -25.20 6.62
N GLY A 201 14.88 -24.08 5.90
CA GLY A 201 15.70 -23.85 4.71
C GLY A 201 15.00 -23.77 3.33
N GLU A 202 13.68 -23.98 3.18
CA GLU A 202 13.01 -23.88 1.87
C GLU A 202 12.18 -22.60 1.67
N ALA A 203 12.42 -21.91 0.55
CA ALA A 203 11.69 -20.72 0.11
C ALA A 203 10.24 -21.01 -0.31
N THR A 204 9.42 -19.97 -0.48
CA THR A 204 8.04 -20.13 -0.96
C THR A 204 8.00 -20.84 -2.30
N ALA A 205 7.44 -22.04 -2.37
CA ALA A 205 7.39 -22.79 -3.62
C ALA A 205 6.66 -22.02 -4.74
N ALA A 206 7.19 -22.09 -5.97
CA ALA A 206 6.78 -21.25 -7.10
C ALA A 206 5.31 -21.43 -7.48
N GLU A 207 4.73 -22.61 -7.27
CA GLU A 207 3.32 -22.91 -7.56
C GLU A 207 2.33 -22.18 -6.63
N LEU A 208 2.80 -21.54 -5.56
CA LEU A 208 1.98 -20.63 -4.76
C LEU A 208 1.99 -19.18 -5.25
N VAL A 209 2.93 -18.83 -6.12
CA VAL A 209 3.04 -17.46 -6.63
C VAL A 209 2.00 -17.28 -7.72
N THR A 210 1.02 -16.42 -7.44
CA THR A 210 -0.02 -16.07 -8.41
C THR A 210 0.54 -14.97 -9.31
N VAL A 211 0.45 -15.18 -10.63
CA VAL A 211 0.87 -14.24 -11.68
C VAL A 211 -0.20 -14.12 -12.77
N PRO A 212 -0.21 -13.05 -13.59
CA PRO A 212 -1.12 -12.92 -14.72
C PRO A 212 -1.05 -14.10 -15.69
N LYS A 213 -2.14 -14.30 -16.43
CA LYS A 213 -2.25 -15.36 -17.44
C LYS A 213 -1.08 -15.26 -18.43
N GLY A 214 -0.51 -16.41 -18.77
CA GLY A 214 0.61 -16.52 -19.71
C GLY A 214 1.98 -16.39 -19.05
N PHE A 215 2.08 -15.89 -17.82
CA PHE A 215 3.33 -15.88 -17.07
C PHE A 215 3.55 -17.20 -16.31
N ALA A 216 4.82 -17.57 -16.15
CA ALA A 216 5.26 -18.71 -15.36
C ALA A 216 6.35 -18.27 -14.38
N VAL A 217 6.30 -18.81 -13.16
CA VAL A 217 7.29 -18.57 -12.10
C VAL A 217 8.05 -19.85 -11.82
N GLU A 218 9.36 -19.73 -11.68
CA GLU A 218 10.27 -20.81 -11.33
C GLU A 218 11.08 -20.41 -10.10
N LEU A 219 11.15 -21.29 -9.09
CA LEU A 219 12.08 -21.14 -7.96
C LEU A 219 13.41 -21.73 -8.39
N LEU A 220 14.43 -20.89 -8.52
CA LEU A 220 15.77 -21.31 -8.94
C LEU A 220 16.66 -21.66 -7.77
N TYR A 221 16.45 -21.05 -6.61
CA TYR A 221 17.28 -21.32 -5.45
C TYR A 221 16.54 -21.02 -4.16
N SER A 222 16.48 -21.99 -3.25
CA SER A 222 16.14 -21.77 -1.85
C SER A 222 17.44 -21.48 -1.10
N VAL A 223 17.60 -20.26 -0.60
CA VAL A 223 18.85 -19.84 0.05
C VAL A 223 18.99 -20.57 1.38
N PRO A 224 20.09 -21.32 1.62
CA PRO A 224 20.34 -21.97 2.90
C PRO A 224 20.59 -20.92 3.99
N LYS A 225 19.55 -20.58 4.74
CA LYS A 225 19.57 -19.48 5.71
C LYS A 225 20.73 -19.55 6.71
N SER A 226 21.11 -20.75 7.15
CA SER A 226 22.18 -20.95 8.14
C SER A 226 23.59 -20.66 7.62
N THR A 227 23.80 -20.68 6.30
CA THR A 227 25.15 -20.52 5.70
C THR A 227 25.23 -19.38 4.69
N GLN A 228 24.09 -18.92 4.17
CA GLN A 228 24.00 -17.86 3.16
C GLN A 228 23.03 -16.73 3.52
N GLY A 229 22.45 -16.79 4.72
CA GLY A 229 21.66 -15.71 5.30
C GLY A 229 20.37 -15.39 4.54
N SER A 230 20.07 -14.11 4.38
CA SER A 230 18.82 -13.60 3.82
C SER A 230 19.11 -12.49 2.82
N TRP A 231 18.79 -12.73 1.54
CA TRP A 231 19.25 -11.85 0.47
C TRP A 231 18.35 -10.62 0.32
N VAL A 232 18.98 -9.45 0.15
CA VAL A 232 18.30 -8.14 0.14
C VAL A 232 18.53 -7.31 -1.12
N SER A 233 19.61 -7.57 -1.88
CA SER A 233 19.91 -6.85 -3.11
C SER A 233 20.49 -7.77 -4.18
N MET A 234 20.31 -7.41 -5.45
CA MET A 234 20.78 -8.14 -6.61
C MET A 234 21.08 -7.22 -7.81
N THR A 235 22.11 -7.56 -8.60
CA THR A 235 22.38 -6.96 -9.91
C THR A 235 22.81 -8.01 -10.92
N ASN A 236 22.67 -7.73 -12.21
CA ASN A 236 23.36 -8.50 -13.26
C ASN A 236 24.85 -8.14 -13.30
N ASP A 237 25.72 -9.08 -13.70
CA ASP A 237 27.10 -8.82 -14.11
C ASP A 237 27.24 -8.78 -15.65
N ALA A 238 28.44 -8.44 -16.14
CA ALA A 238 28.70 -8.35 -17.59
C ALA A 238 28.49 -9.66 -18.38
N LYS A 239 28.38 -10.81 -17.70
CA LYS A 239 28.19 -12.14 -18.32
C LYS A 239 26.74 -12.63 -18.20
N GLY A 240 25.82 -11.81 -17.70
CA GLY A 240 24.42 -12.19 -17.46
C GLY A 240 24.21 -13.12 -16.26
N ARG A 241 25.22 -13.23 -15.40
CA ARG A 241 25.10 -13.84 -14.07
C ARG A 241 24.55 -12.80 -13.10
N LEU A 242 24.09 -13.23 -11.94
CA LEU A 242 23.59 -12.34 -10.90
C LEU A 242 24.63 -12.22 -9.78
N ILE A 243 24.70 -11.07 -9.14
CA ILE A 243 25.39 -10.87 -7.87
C ILE A 243 24.32 -10.53 -6.85
N CYS A 244 24.22 -11.30 -5.77
CA CYS A 244 23.24 -11.14 -4.70
C CYS A 244 23.95 -10.82 -3.38
N SER A 245 23.33 -10.02 -2.52
CA SER A 245 23.87 -9.69 -1.19
C SER A 245 23.04 -10.31 -0.07
N ASP A 246 23.70 -10.99 0.86
CA ASP A 246 23.14 -11.27 2.18
C ASP A 246 23.03 -9.97 3.00
N GLN A 247 21.96 -9.83 3.78
CA GLN A 247 21.67 -8.67 4.61
C GLN A 247 22.77 -8.39 5.65
N SER A 248 23.39 -9.46 6.17
CA SER A 248 24.36 -9.39 7.28
C SER A 248 25.60 -10.23 6.99
N GLY A 249 25.92 -10.41 5.71
CA GLY A 249 26.96 -11.33 5.26
C GLY A 249 27.56 -10.97 3.91
N PRO A 250 28.20 -11.94 3.23
CA PRO A 250 28.98 -11.69 2.03
C PRO A 250 28.09 -11.54 0.78
N LEU A 251 28.75 -11.26 -0.34
CA LEU A 251 28.15 -11.30 -1.66
C LEU A 251 28.24 -12.70 -2.27
N TYR A 252 27.26 -13.04 -3.11
CA TYR A 252 27.17 -14.30 -3.83
C TYR A 252 27.04 -14.05 -5.32
N ARG A 253 27.74 -14.82 -6.12
CA ARG A 253 27.54 -14.89 -7.57
C ARG A 253 26.64 -16.07 -7.89
N VAL A 254 25.59 -15.82 -8.66
CA VAL A 254 24.64 -16.83 -9.10
C VAL A 254 24.69 -16.94 -10.62
N THR A 255 24.91 -18.15 -11.12
CA THR A 255 24.73 -18.48 -12.54
C THR A 255 23.37 -19.18 -12.67
N PRO A 256 22.33 -18.50 -13.18
CA PRO A 256 21.01 -19.11 -13.33
C PRO A 256 21.04 -20.33 -14.24
N GLY A 257 20.51 -21.45 -13.76
CA GLY A 257 20.35 -22.67 -14.54
C GLY A 257 19.06 -22.67 -15.36
N LYS A 258 18.79 -23.80 -16.02
CA LYS A 258 17.46 -24.08 -16.60
C LYS A 258 16.41 -24.33 -15.50
N ASP A 259 16.84 -24.77 -14.33
CA ASP A 259 16.03 -25.16 -13.16
C ASP A 259 16.87 -24.97 -11.89
N ALA A 260 16.31 -25.35 -10.73
CA ALA A 260 17.01 -25.26 -9.45
C ALA A 260 18.27 -26.15 -9.37
N GLU A 261 18.22 -27.35 -9.96
CA GLU A 261 19.33 -28.32 -9.91
C GLU A 261 20.57 -27.84 -10.68
N SER A 262 20.35 -27.08 -11.75
CA SER A 262 21.42 -26.54 -12.61
C SER A 262 21.85 -25.11 -12.24
N THR A 263 21.18 -24.46 -11.28
CA THR A 263 21.55 -23.13 -10.80
C THR A 263 22.75 -23.23 -9.86
N LYS A 264 23.81 -22.45 -10.14
CA LYS A 264 25.04 -22.46 -9.34
C LYS A 264 25.14 -21.18 -8.52
N VAL A 265 25.52 -21.33 -7.25
CA VAL A 265 25.73 -20.22 -6.31
C VAL A 265 27.12 -20.35 -5.71
N GLU A 266 27.89 -19.27 -5.81
CA GLU A 266 29.29 -19.19 -5.40
C GLU A 266 29.47 -17.97 -4.50
N LYS A 267 30.12 -18.13 -3.34
CA LYS A 267 30.45 -16.99 -2.48
C LYS A 267 31.57 -16.18 -3.14
N LEU A 268 31.44 -14.85 -3.19
CA LEU A 268 32.52 -13.97 -3.60
C LEU A 268 33.51 -13.76 -2.45
N ASP A 269 34.80 -13.98 -2.70
CA ASP A 269 35.86 -13.74 -1.72
C ASP A 269 36.29 -12.27 -1.74
N LEU A 270 35.38 -11.42 -1.25
CA LEU A 270 35.59 -9.98 -1.17
C LEU A 270 35.53 -9.51 0.28
N ALA A 271 36.39 -8.55 0.61
CA ALA A 271 36.37 -7.84 1.90
C ALA A 271 35.23 -6.80 1.99
N ILE A 272 34.07 -7.11 1.41
CA ILE A 272 32.84 -6.30 1.44
C ILE A 272 31.60 -7.20 1.32
N GLY A 273 30.51 -6.76 1.93
CA GLY A 273 29.22 -7.45 2.00
C GLY A 273 28.14 -6.50 2.52
N GLU A 274 27.03 -7.05 3.00
CA GLU A 274 25.91 -6.28 3.58
C GLU A 274 25.39 -5.16 2.65
N ALA A 275 25.49 -5.39 1.35
CA ALA A 275 25.10 -4.42 0.34
C ALA A 275 23.59 -4.27 0.33
N GLN A 276 23.12 -3.02 0.42
CA GLN A 276 21.73 -2.66 0.20
C GLN A 276 21.47 -2.30 -1.28
N GLY A 277 22.52 -1.98 -2.02
CA GLY A 277 22.44 -1.66 -3.44
C GLY A 277 23.66 -2.17 -4.18
N LEU A 278 23.41 -2.73 -5.36
CA LEU A 278 24.41 -3.30 -6.23
C LEU A 278 24.20 -2.79 -7.66
N LEU A 279 25.29 -2.51 -8.35
CA LEU A 279 25.28 -2.18 -9.77
C LEU A 279 26.56 -2.66 -10.42
N TRP A 280 26.45 -3.38 -11.53
CA TRP A 280 27.59 -3.60 -12.42
C TRP A 280 27.63 -2.51 -13.50
N ALA A 281 28.70 -1.72 -13.54
CA ALA A 281 28.93 -0.69 -14.56
C ALA A 281 30.44 -0.40 -14.67
N PHE A 282 30.90 0.18 -15.78
CA PHE A 282 32.31 0.59 -15.95
C PHE A 282 33.32 -0.52 -15.59
N ASP A 283 33.03 -1.75 -16.03
CA ASP A 283 33.81 -2.96 -15.71
C ASP A 283 34.08 -3.16 -14.21
N SER A 284 33.15 -2.70 -13.37
CA SER A 284 33.27 -2.68 -11.92
C SER A 284 31.94 -3.04 -11.26
N LEU A 285 32.01 -3.58 -10.04
CA LEU A 285 30.85 -3.73 -9.15
C LEU A 285 30.80 -2.55 -8.18
N TYR A 286 29.77 -1.72 -8.31
CA TYR A 286 29.44 -0.68 -7.33
C TYR A 286 28.56 -1.25 -6.23
N VAL A 287 28.92 -0.93 -4.99
CA VAL A 287 28.29 -1.49 -3.79
C VAL A 287 27.91 -0.34 -2.85
N VAL A 288 26.63 -0.20 -2.55
CA VAL A 288 26.14 0.71 -1.51
C VAL A 288 25.94 -0.08 -0.23
N VAL A 289 26.69 0.29 0.81
CA VAL A 289 26.62 -0.34 2.13
C VAL A 289 26.04 0.61 3.14
N ASN A 290 25.16 0.09 3.99
CA ASN A 290 24.42 0.83 4.99
C ASN A 290 24.95 0.55 6.41
N GLY A 291 26.24 0.75 6.61
CA GLY A 291 26.91 0.69 7.92
C GLY A 291 27.96 -0.41 8.08
N GLY A 292 27.62 -1.68 7.81
CA GLY A 292 28.40 -2.84 8.24
C GLY A 292 29.78 -3.07 7.60
N ALA A 293 30.16 -2.32 6.58
CA ALA A 293 31.49 -2.43 5.99
C ALA A 293 32.59 -1.91 6.94
N ALA A 294 33.81 -2.44 6.79
CA ALA A 294 34.97 -2.05 7.62
C ALA A 294 35.27 -0.53 7.57
N GLN A 295 35.04 0.12 6.43
CA GLN A 295 35.18 1.57 6.28
C GLN A 295 33.86 2.34 6.50
N GLY A 296 32.78 1.66 6.89
CA GLY A 296 31.47 2.20 7.24
C GLY A 296 30.49 2.36 6.08
N SER A 297 29.39 3.05 6.32
CA SER A 297 28.33 3.33 5.33
C SER A 297 28.84 4.19 4.16
N GLY A 298 28.50 3.83 2.92
CA GLY A 298 29.00 4.52 1.73
C GLY A 298 28.84 3.79 0.40
N LEU A 299 29.30 4.47 -0.66
CA LEU A 299 29.46 3.92 -2.01
C LEU A 299 30.89 3.39 -2.19
N TYR A 300 30.99 2.13 -2.59
CA TYR A 300 32.23 1.42 -2.87
C TYR A 300 32.29 0.98 -4.33
N ARG A 301 33.51 0.74 -4.82
CA ARG A 301 33.78 0.11 -6.10
C ARG A 301 34.65 -1.12 -5.89
N CYS A 302 34.27 -2.22 -6.53
CA CYS A 302 35.05 -3.45 -6.57
C CYS A 302 35.47 -3.78 -8.00
N ARG A 303 36.70 -4.25 -8.20
CA ARG A 303 37.27 -4.53 -9.52
C ARG A 303 38.02 -5.86 -9.53
N ASP A 304 38.11 -6.45 -10.72
CA ASP A 304 39.08 -7.50 -11.05
C ASP A 304 40.31 -6.80 -11.62
N THR A 305 41.41 -6.76 -10.86
CA THR A 305 42.64 -6.06 -11.25
C THR A 305 43.65 -6.96 -11.96
N ASN A 306 43.42 -8.27 -11.98
CA ASN A 306 44.37 -9.25 -12.49
C ASN A 306 43.86 -10.02 -13.75
N GLY A 307 42.57 -9.91 -14.06
CA GLY A 307 41.91 -10.47 -15.24
C GLY A 307 41.50 -11.95 -15.12
N ASP A 308 41.49 -12.53 -13.92
CA ASP A 308 41.09 -13.92 -13.68
C ASP A 308 39.56 -14.12 -13.60
N GLY A 309 38.80 -13.03 -13.64
CA GLY A 309 37.34 -13.03 -13.53
C GLY A 309 36.81 -12.97 -12.11
N GLU A 310 37.69 -12.83 -11.11
CA GLU A 310 37.37 -12.61 -9.71
C GLU A 310 37.66 -11.17 -9.28
N LEU A 311 36.77 -10.61 -8.47
CA LEU A 311 36.97 -9.25 -7.94
C LEU A 311 37.96 -9.32 -6.78
N ASP A 312 38.98 -8.45 -6.78
CA ASP A 312 40.09 -8.47 -5.83
C ASP A 312 40.44 -7.09 -5.22
N ASP A 313 39.92 -6.00 -5.77
CA ASP A 313 40.08 -4.63 -5.25
C ASP A 313 38.75 -4.13 -4.67
N VAL A 314 38.78 -3.52 -3.47
CA VAL A 314 37.63 -2.87 -2.84
C VAL A 314 38.02 -1.46 -2.41
N LYS A 315 37.42 -0.45 -3.05
CA LYS A 315 37.70 0.97 -2.78
C LYS A 315 36.44 1.70 -2.32
N LEU A 316 36.49 2.33 -1.15
CA LEU A 316 35.49 3.33 -0.76
C LEU A 316 35.62 4.56 -1.66
N LEU A 317 34.56 4.89 -2.40
CA LEU A 317 34.51 6.12 -3.19
C LEU A 317 33.98 7.29 -2.36
N LYS A 318 32.90 7.04 -1.60
CA LYS A 318 32.22 8.08 -0.82
C LYS A 318 31.64 7.53 0.47
N ARG A 319 32.00 8.14 1.60
CA ARG A 319 31.30 7.92 2.87
C ARG A 319 29.93 8.60 2.80
N ILE A 320 28.89 7.86 3.19
CA ILE A 320 27.52 8.39 3.27
C ILE A 320 27.06 8.29 4.74
N GLU A 321 26.76 9.43 5.35
CA GLU A 321 26.41 9.53 6.78
C GLU A 321 24.94 9.10 7.02
N GLY A 322 24.67 7.80 7.07
CA GLY A 322 23.36 7.22 7.35
C GLY A 322 23.44 5.75 7.77
N GLY A 323 22.34 5.22 8.29
CA GLY A 323 22.26 3.90 8.90
C GLY A 323 20.83 3.38 9.05
N GLY A 324 20.68 2.07 9.26
CA GLY A 324 19.40 1.44 9.60
C GLY A 324 18.46 1.29 8.39
N GLU A 325 17.16 1.07 8.61
CA GLU A 325 16.24 0.74 7.51
C GLU A 325 16.03 1.86 6.48
N HIS A 326 16.41 3.10 6.79
CA HIS A 326 16.26 4.27 5.93
C HIS A 326 17.63 4.91 5.65
N GLY A 327 18.64 4.06 5.45
CA GLY A 327 20.01 4.47 5.20
C GLY A 327 20.28 4.67 3.70
N PRO A 328 21.53 4.56 3.26
CA PRO A 328 21.86 4.44 1.84
C PRO A 328 21.36 3.11 1.30
N HIS A 329 20.68 3.14 0.15
CA HIS A 329 20.05 1.95 -0.42
C HIS A 329 20.61 1.60 -1.79
N ALA A 330 20.19 2.27 -2.85
CA ALA A 330 20.48 1.82 -4.22
C ALA A 330 21.54 2.67 -4.95
N VAL A 331 22.10 2.05 -5.99
CA VAL A 331 22.90 2.70 -7.03
C VAL A 331 22.45 2.20 -8.41
N LYS A 332 22.27 3.08 -9.39
CA LYS A 332 21.91 2.74 -10.78
C LYS A 332 22.76 3.52 -11.78
N LEU A 333 22.94 2.95 -12.98
CA LEU A 333 23.55 3.67 -14.09
C LEU A 333 22.48 4.48 -14.80
N GLY A 334 22.67 5.80 -14.89
CA GLY A 334 21.76 6.67 -15.62
C GLY A 334 22.01 6.68 -17.12
N PRO A 335 21.03 7.12 -17.92
CA PRO A 335 21.20 7.30 -19.37
C PRO A 335 22.24 8.38 -19.73
N ASP A 336 22.62 9.21 -18.76
CA ASP A 336 23.70 10.20 -18.87
C ASP A 336 25.10 9.61 -18.61
N GLY A 337 25.20 8.29 -18.39
CA GLY A 337 26.46 7.62 -18.11
C GLY A 337 27.03 7.95 -16.73
N LYS A 338 26.20 8.36 -15.78
CA LYS A 338 26.59 8.63 -14.38
C LYS A 338 26.03 7.59 -13.42
N LEU A 339 26.64 7.48 -12.25
CA LEU A 339 26.12 6.72 -11.13
C LEU A 339 25.07 7.55 -10.40
N TRP A 340 23.88 7.00 -10.20
CA TRP A 340 22.79 7.61 -9.45
C TRP A 340 22.63 6.87 -8.14
N VAL A 341 22.74 7.56 -7.02
CA VAL A 341 22.76 7.01 -5.67
C VAL A 341 21.66 7.64 -4.84
N ILE A 342 20.99 6.82 -4.04
CA ILE A 342 19.87 7.26 -3.20
C ILE A 342 20.09 6.92 -1.74
N ALA A 343 19.46 7.70 -0.86
CA ALA A 343 19.41 7.37 0.55
C ALA A 343 18.18 7.93 1.23
N GLY A 344 17.59 7.15 2.14
CA GLY A 344 16.42 7.52 2.89
C GLY A 344 16.68 8.64 3.91
N ASN A 345 15.62 9.12 4.54
CA ASN A 345 15.61 10.29 5.41
C ASN A 345 16.52 10.18 6.65
N HIS A 346 16.95 9.00 7.08
CA HIS A 346 17.92 8.87 8.18
C HIS A 346 19.36 9.08 7.73
N THR A 347 19.56 9.43 6.46
CA THR A 347 20.85 9.69 5.85
C THR A 347 21.02 11.18 5.62
N ARG A 348 22.10 11.74 6.16
CA ARG A 348 22.47 13.13 5.89
C ARG A 348 22.86 13.27 4.42
N THR A 349 22.50 14.40 3.83
CA THR A 349 23.00 14.77 2.52
C THR A 349 24.53 14.81 2.55
N PRO A 350 25.22 14.40 1.45
CA PRO A 350 26.67 14.55 1.35
C PRO A 350 27.09 15.99 1.66
N LYS A 351 28.24 16.23 2.31
CA LYS A 351 28.64 17.59 2.75
C LYS A 351 29.31 18.43 1.66
N ASP A 352 29.77 17.77 0.61
CA ASP A 352 30.66 18.25 -0.45
C ASP A 352 30.03 18.03 -1.83
N TYR A 353 28.71 18.17 -1.92
CA TYR A 353 28.04 18.26 -3.22
C TYR A 353 28.41 19.57 -3.93
N ASP A 354 28.30 19.57 -5.26
CA ASP A 354 28.52 20.76 -6.07
C ASP A 354 27.57 21.88 -5.58
N PRO A 355 28.07 23.06 -5.15
CA PRO A 355 27.22 24.17 -4.71
C PRO A 355 26.19 24.62 -5.76
N ASN A 356 26.41 24.25 -7.02
CA ASN A 356 25.51 24.47 -8.14
C ASN A 356 24.46 23.36 -8.32
N SER A 357 24.38 22.40 -7.38
CA SER A 357 23.38 21.34 -7.42
C SER A 357 21.97 21.91 -7.61
N PRO A 358 21.13 21.25 -8.41
CA PRO A 358 19.79 21.73 -8.71
C PRO A 358 18.92 21.82 -7.44
N HIS A 359 18.99 20.82 -6.55
CA HIS A 359 18.27 20.87 -5.27
C HIS A 359 19.13 21.51 -4.18
N ARG A 360 18.98 22.82 -3.96
CA ARG A 360 19.80 23.58 -2.98
C ARG A 360 19.05 24.54 -2.06
N ASN A 361 17.82 24.93 -2.40
CA ASN A 361 17.07 25.95 -1.66
C ASN A 361 15.96 25.35 -0.78
N PHE A 362 16.23 24.22 -0.15
CA PHE A 362 15.28 23.56 0.75
C PHE A 362 15.35 24.16 2.16
N ALA A 363 14.22 24.15 2.87
CA ALA A 363 14.16 24.29 4.32
C ALA A 363 12.87 23.63 4.83
N GLU A 364 12.56 23.82 6.10
CA GLU A 364 11.37 23.23 6.72
C GLU A 364 10.05 23.82 6.19
N ASP A 365 10.05 25.11 5.86
CA ASP A 365 8.90 25.90 5.38
C ASP A 365 7.54 25.56 6.02
N HIS A 366 7.53 25.46 7.36
CA HIS A 366 6.32 25.36 8.17
C HIS A 366 5.87 26.73 8.68
N LEU A 367 4.63 27.10 8.39
CA LEU A 367 4.06 28.37 8.87
C LEU A 367 3.78 28.33 10.37
N LEU A 368 3.21 27.20 10.82
CA LEU A 368 2.90 26.94 12.23
C LEU A 368 3.85 25.87 12.78
N PRO A 369 4.09 25.85 14.10
CA PRO A 369 4.88 24.80 14.73
C PRO A 369 4.37 23.40 14.36
N ARG A 370 5.31 22.48 14.12
CA ARG A 370 5.01 21.04 13.96
C ARG A 370 4.95 20.37 15.33
N ASN A 371 4.34 19.18 15.38
CA ASN A 371 4.56 18.25 16.49
C ASN A 371 5.48 17.10 16.03
N PRO A 372 6.44 16.66 16.88
CA PRO A 372 7.26 15.49 16.58
C PRO A 372 6.40 14.23 16.44
N ASP A 373 6.91 13.20 15.77
CA ASP A 373 6.21 11.92 15.69
C ASP A 373 5.84 11.43 17.10
N GLY A 374 4.61 10.93 17.22
CA GLY A 374 4.06 10.50 18.49
C GLY A 374 4.88 9.41 19.20
N ASN A 375 5.60 8.59 18.43
CA ASN A 375 6.46 7.51 18.93
C ASN A 375 7.96 7.79 18.71
N GLY A 376 8.32 9.01 18.31
CA GLY A 376 9.69 9.47 18.18
C GLY A 376 10.37 9.13 16.84
N HIS A 377 9.69 8.53 15.86
CA HIS A 377 10.29 8.19 14.57
C HIS A 377 10.87 9.43 13.86
N ALA A 378 12.12 9.33 13.41
CA ALA A 378 12.88 10.39 12.72
C ALA A 378 12.90 11.75 13.44
N THR A 379 12.60 11.81 14.74
CA THR A 379 12.54 13.08 15.47
C THR A 379 13.91 13.74 15.50
N GLY A 380 13.99 14.98 15.01
CA GLY A 380 15.23 15.75 14.92
C GLY A 380 15.97 15.62 13.57
N VAL A 381 15.51 14.75 12.67
CA VAL A 381 15.98 14.73 11.28
C VAL A 381 15.29 15.89 10.54
N MET A 382 16.09 16.80 10.00
CA MET A 382 15.61 17.99 9.31
C MET A 382 15.59 17.79 7.79
N ALA A 383 14.92 18.70 7.09
CA ALA A 383 14.90 18.81 5.65
C ALA A 383 16.35 18.75 5.08
N PRO A 384 16.53 18.10 3.92
CA PRO A 384 15.48 17.76 2.98
C PRO A 384 14.88 16.36 3.16
N GLY A 385 15.37 15.53 4.09
CA GLY A 385 15.00 14.11 4.13
C GLY A 385 15.71 13.31 3.04
N GLY A 386 15.12 12.18 2.65
CA GLY A 386 15.68 11.28 1.65
C GLY A 386 16.00 12.01 0.36
N TRP A 387 17.05 11.57 -0.32
CA TRP A 387 17.67 12.28 -1.42
C TRP A 387 18.20 11.35 -2.52
N ILE A 388 18.18 11.89 -3.73
CA ILE A 388 18.78 11.29 -4.92
C ILE A 388 19.91 12.21 -5.40
N ALA A 389 21.11 11.66 -5.53
CA ALA A 389 22.28 12.34 -6.06
C ALA A 389 22.89 11.56 -7.22
N LYS A 390 23.69 12.23 -8.04
CA LYS A 390 24.47 11.57 -9.10
C LYS A 390 25.94 11.93 -9.02
N THR A 391 26.78 11.01 -9.47
CA THR A 391 28.23 11.17 -9.48
C THR A 391 28.88 10.46 -10.68
N ASP A 392 30.13 10.84 -11.00
CA ASP A 392 30.93 10.14 -12.01
C ASP A 392 31.34 8.73 -11.56
N GLU A 393 31.94 7.96 -12.47
CA GLU A 393 32.35 6.57 -12.24
C GLU A 393 33.40 6.39 -11.12
N ASN A 394 34.08 7.47 -10.72
CA ASN A 394 35.08 7.48 -9.65
C ASN A 394 34.53 8.05 -8.34
N GLY A 395 33.30 8.57 -8.33
CA GLY A 395 32.64 9.16 -7.16
C GLY A 395 33.20 10.53 -6.77
N GLU A 396 33.80 11.29 -7.70
CA GLU A 396 34.55 12.51 -7.41
C GLU A 396 33.65 13.78 -7.44
N HIS A 397 32.65 13.82 -8.31
CA HIS A 397 31.77 14.97 -8.51
C HIS A 397 30.33 14.61 -8.16
N TRP A 398 29.81 15.11 -7.03
CA TRP A 398 28.45 14.81 -6.56
C TRP A 398 27.49 15.96 -6.83
N GLU A 399 26.37 15.70 -7.50
CA GLU A 399 25.29 16.65 -7.73
C GLU A 399 24.02 16.16 -7.02
N LEU A 400 23.49 16.95 -6.08
CA LEU A 400 22.24 16.66 -5.38
C LEU A 400 21.06 16.98 -6.32
N PHE A 401 20.44 15.94 -6.87
CA PHE A 401 19.48 16.06 -7.97
C PHE A 401 18.08 16.46 -7.48
N CYS A 402 17.54 15.73 -6.50
CA CYS A 402 16.26 16.00 -5.84
C CYS A 402 16.23 15.37 -4.44
N ALA A 403 15.22 15.74 -3.64
CA ALA A 403 15.06 15.23 -2.28
C ALA A 403 13.60 15.35 -1.79
N GLY A 404 13.36 15.14 -0.49
CA GLY A 404 12.03 15.24 0.09
C GLY A 404 11.33 13.89 0.29
N PHE A 405 12.08 12.80 0.26
CA PHE A 405 11.55 11.44 0.41
C PHE A 405 11.60 10.95 1.85
N ARG A 406 10.81 9.93 2.19
CA ARG A 406 10.98 9.21 3.46
C ARG A 406 12.04 8.13 3.32
N ASN A 407 11.77 7.14 2.47
CA ASN A 407 12.62 5.99 2.22
C ASN A 407 12.29 5.41 0.85
N GLU A 408 12.77 6.12 -0.15
CA GLU A 408 12.76 5.76 -1.54
C GLU A 408 13.79 4.65 -1.74
N TYR A 409 13.35 3.39 -1.63
CA TYR A 409 14.26 2.26 -1.41
C TYR A 409 15.08 1.89 -2.66
N ASP A 410 14.55 2.15 -3.86
CA ASP A 410 15.23 1.93 -5.13
C ASP A 410 14.75 2.94 -6.20
N ILE A 411 15.48 3.00 -7.32
CA ILE A 411 15.19 3.88 -8.46
C ILE A 411 15.34 3.12 -9.78
N ASP A 412 14.65 3.56 -10.83
CA ASP A 412 14.93 3.11 -12.19
C ASP A 412 14.49 4.12 -13.26
N PHE A 413 15.05 3.99 -14.46
CA PHE A 413 14.77 4.85 -15.60
C PHE A 413 13.81 4.18 -16.58
N ASN A 414 12.82 4.93 -17.05
CA ASN A 414 11.95 4.47 -18.12
C ASN A 414 12.65 4.61 -19.50
N GLN A 415 11.98 4.14 -20.56
CA GLN A 415 12.51 4.20 -21.94
C GLN A 415 12.64 5.63 -22.50
N ASP A 416 11.97 6.62 -21.89
CA ASP A 416 12.15 8.04 -22.22
C ASP A 416 13.40 8.65 -21.53
N GLY A 417 14.04 7.92 -20.62
CA GLY A 417 15.13 8.41 -19.77
C GLY A 417 14.67 9.25 -18.58
N GLU A 418 13.41 9.11 -18.16
CA GLU A 418 12.87 9.74 -16.94
C GLU A 418 13.06 8.82 -15.73
N LEU A 419 13.37 9.42 -14.58
CA LEU A 419 13.71 8.70 -13.34
C LEU A 419 12.50 8.53 -12.43
N PHE A 420 12.32 7.33 -11.88
CA PHE A 420 11.25 7.02 -10.94
C PHE A 420 11.79 6.37 -9.68
N SER A 421 11.04 6.54 -8.59
CA SER A 421 11.28 5.87 -7.32
C SER A 421 9.98 5.42 -6.66
N TYR A 422 10.09 4.57 -5.64
CA TYR A 422 8.97 4.11 -4.82
C TYR A 422 9.24 4.43 -3.33
N ASP A 423 8.57 5.47 -2.83
CA ASP A 423 8.76 6.04 -1.49
C ASP A 423 7.84 5.39 -0.45
N ALA A 424 8.35 5.24 0.78
CA ALA A 424 7.66 4.57 1.87
C ALA A 424 6.61 5.46 2.56
N ASP A 425 5.54 4.84 3.04
CA ASP A 425 4.55 5.49 3.91
C ASP A 425 5.10 5.74 5.31
N MET A 426 4.29 6.32 6.20
CA MET A 426 4.49 6.21 7.64
C MET A 426 3.20 5.66 8.23
N GLU A 427 3.07 4.35 8.29
CA GLU A 427 1.85 3.66 8.68
C GLU A 427 1.36 4.04 10.09
N TRP A 428 2.26 4.52 10.96
CA TRP A 428 1.91 5.01 12.30
C TRP A 428 1.06 6.28 12.28
N ASP A 429 1.09 7.04 11.17
CA ASP A 429 0.33 8.27 11.01
C ASP A 429 -1.05 8.04 10.39
N THR A 430 -1.41 6.79 10.04
CA THR A 430 -2.69 6.47 9.40
C THR A 430 -3.86 7.12 10.16
N GLY A 431 -4.78 7.74 9.43
CA GLY A 431 -5.94 8.44 10.02
C GLY A 431 -5.65 9.88 10.47
N THR A 432 -4.44 10.40 10.25
CA THR A 432 -4.10 11.83 10.46
C THR A 432 -4.09 12.61 9.12
N PRO A 433 -4.13 13.95 9.14
CA PRO A 433 -4.08 14.78 7.92
C PRO A 433 -2.75 14.74 7.17
N TRP A 434 -1.66 14.37 7.85
CA TRP A 434 -0.31 14.33 7.30
C TRP A 434 0.14 12.91 6.90
N TYR A 435 -0.74 11.91 6.99
CA TYR A 435 -0.44 10.59 6.47
C TYR A 435 -0.20 10.65 4.95
N ARG A 436 0.85 9.97 4.50
CA ARG A 436 1.16 9.75 3.08
C ARG A 436 1.30 8.24 2.86
N PRO A 437 0.60 7.66 1.87
CA PRO A 437 0.78 6.25 1.50
C PRO A 437 2.12 6.03 0.79
N THR A 438 2.46 4.77 0.55
CA THR A 438 3.54 4.42 -0.36
C THR A 438 3.17 4.89 -1.75
N ARG A 439 4.16 5.37 -2.49
CA ARG A 439 3.87 6.12 -3.71
C ARG A 439 5.02 6.10 -4.69
N VAL A 440 4.66 6.09 -5.97
CA VAL A 440 5.62 6.20 -7.06
C VAL A 440 5.83 7.67 -7.36
N ASN A 441 7.08 8.10 -7.40
CA ASN A 441 7.47 9.48 -7.67
C ASN A 441 8.21 9.57 -9.00
N HIS A 442 7.91 10.60 -9.78
CA HIS A 442 8.70 10.99 -10.95
C HIS A 442 9.76 11.99 -10.50
N ALA A 443 10.98 11.50 -10.31
CA ALA A 443 12.10 12.28 -9.79
C ALA A 443 12.68 13.16 -10.90
N VAL A 444 12.35 14.46 -10.86
CA VAL A 444 12.84 15.46 -11.82
C VAL A 444 13.85 16.40 -11.17
N SER A 445 14.53 17.22 -11.97
CA SER A 445 15.60 18.08 -11.47
C SER A 445 15.07 19.08 -10.44
N ALA A 446 15.76 19.19 -9.30
CA ALA A 446 15.43 20.02 -8.15
C ALA A 446 14.14 19.66 -7.41
N ALA A 447 13.48 18.55 -7.74
CA ALA A 447 12.21 18.15 -7.12
C ALA A 447 12.31 18.07 -5.59
N GLU A 448 11.18 18.33 -4.94
CA GLU A 448 10.96 18.28 -3.50
C GLU A 448 9.64 17.51 -3.27
N PHE A 449 9.70 16.40 -2.53
CA PHE A 449 8.54 15.52 -2.29
C PHE A 449 7.91 15.69 -0.91
N GLY A 450 8.41 16.63 -0.11
CA GLY A 450 7.69 17.18 1.02
C GLY A 450 7.87 16.43 2.35
N TRP A 451 8.71 15.39 2.41
CA TRP A 451 8.94 14.63 3.63
C TRP A 451 9.60 15.46 4.71
N ARG A 452 8.95 15.58 5.88
CA ARG A 452 9.43 16.16 7.15
C ARG A 452 8.95 15.23 8.27
N TYR A 453 9.66 15.16 9.39
CA TYR A 453 9.22 14.31 10.51
C TYR A 453 7.91 14.81 11.17
N GLY A 454 7.17 13.88 11.78
CA GLY A 454 5.93 14.16 12.50
C GLY A 454 4.88 14.84 11.63
N THR A 455 4.27 15.90 12.16
CA THR A 455 3.18 16.63 11.48
C THR A 455 3.65 17.61 10.40
N GLY A 456 4.95 17.62 10.07
CA GLY A 456 5.54 18.58 9.13
C GLY A 456 5.39 18.21 7.65
N LYS A 457 4.86 17.04 7.32
CA LYS A 457 4.81 16.58 5.91
C LYS A 457 4.00 17.56 5.05
N TRP A 458 4.58 18.00 3.95
CA TRP A 458 3.90 18.92 3.05
C TRP A 458 2.78 18.21 2.27
N PRO A 459 1.71 18.94 1.92
CA PRO A 459 0.75 18.54 0.89
C PRO A 459 1.32 18.47 -0.51
N ASP A 460 0.89 17.46 -1.27
CA ASP A 460 1.26 17.25 -2.67
C ASP A 460 0.77 18.37 -3.60
N TYR A 461 -0.22 19.17 -3.17
CA TYR A 461 -0.71 20.34 -3.93
C TYR A 461 0.10 21.61 -3.68
N TYR A 462 1.09 21.61 -2.78
CA TYR A 462 1.95 22.78 -2.62
C TYR A 462 2.72 23.08 -3.91
N VAL A 463 2.68 24.34 -4.34
CA VAL A 463 3.34 24.84 -5.56
C VAL A 463 4.84 24.51 -5.65
N ASP A 464 5.49 24.37 -4.50
CA ASP A 464 6.91 24.06 -4.30
C ASP A 464 7.20 22.59 -3.93
N SER A 465 6.17 21.74 -3.97
CA SER A 465 6.26 20.28 -3.91
C SER A 465 5.91 19.67 -5.27
N LEU A 466 6.43 18.48 -5.57
CA LEU A 466 5.94 17.63 -6.65
C LEU A 466 5.32 16.37 -6.01
N GLY A 467 4.09 16.04 -6.41
CA GLY A 467 3.34 14.94 -5.82
C GLY A 467 3.74 13.56 -6.33
N ALA A 468 2.95 12.55 -5.98
CA ALA A 468 3.06 11.22 -6.55
C ALA A 468 2.58 11.17 -8.02
N VAL A 469 3.16 10.25 -8.79
CA VAL A 469 2.58 9.76 -10.06
C VAL A 469 1.35 8.90 -9.76
N VAL A 470 1.46 8.05 -8.74
CA VAL A 470 0.37 7.22 -8.23
C VAL A 470 0.65 6.83 -6.77
N ASP A 471 -0.39 6.90 -5.94
CA ASP A 471 -0.39 6.36 -4.57
C ASP A 471 -0.80 4.88 -4.62
N ILE A 472 -0.04 4.02 -3.94
CA ILE A 472 -0.28 2.57 -3.93
C ILE A 472 -1.09 2.14 -2.70
N GLY A 473 -0.72 2.61 -1.51
CA GLY A 473 -1.43 2.30 -0.27
C GLY A 473 -0.51 2.15 0.93
N LEU A 474 -0.87 1.27 1.86
CA LEU A 474 0.05 0.81 2.90
C LEU A 474 1.02 -0.18 2.28
N GLY A 475 2.28 -0.16 2.69
CA GLY A 475 3.27 -1.11 2.18
C GLY A 475 4.67 -0.87 2.70
N SER A 476 5.61 -1.70 2.26
CA SER A 476 7.04 -1.50 2.52
C SER A 476 7.82 -1.61 1.21
N PRO A 477 8.15 -0.49 0.55
CA PRO A 477 8.93 -0.48 -0.69
C PRO A 477 10.24 -1.23 -0.56
N THR A 478 10.58 -2.01 -1.58
CA THR A 478 11.92 -2.57 -1.79
C THR A 478 12.37 -2.35 -3.24
N GLY A 479 13.05 -3.30 -3.89
CA GLY A 479 13.58 -3.12 -5.25
C GLY A 479 12.53 -2.75 -6.31
N ILE A 480 12.96 -2.00 -7.33
CA ILE A 480 12.14 -1.61 -8.48
C ILE A 480 12.89 -1.81 -9.80
N VAL A 481 12.16 -2.10 -10.89
CA VAL A 481 12.74 -2.19 -12.23
C VAL A 481 11.70 -1.95 -13.32
N PHE A 482 12.05 -1.24 -14.39
CA PHE A 482 11.24 -1.21 -15.61
C PHE A 482 11.40 -2.52 -16.38
N GLY A 483 10.32 -2.99 -16.99
CA GLY A 483 10.32 -4.18 -17.86
C GLY A 483 11.12 -4.04 -19.16
N THR A 484 11.91 -2.98 -19.33
CA THR A 484 12.65 -2.71 -20.56
C THR A 484 13.65 -3.84 -20.81
N GLY A 485 13.60 -4.43 -22.01
CA GLY A 485 14.43 -5.58 -22.38
C GLY A 485 13.86 -6.94 -21.96
N ALA A 486 12.76 -6.97 -21.19
CA ALA A 486 12.09 -8.22 -20.87
C ALA A 486 11.39 -8.79 -22.12
N LYS A 487 11.44 -10.11 -22.29
CA LYS A 487 10.68 -10.85 -23.30
C LYS A 487 9.26 -11.08 -22.82
N PHE A 488 8.55 -9.98 -22.56
CA PHE A 488 7.16 -9.95 -22.12
C PHE A 488 6.27 -9.26 -23.16
N PRO A 489 4.93 -9.33 -23.04
CA PRO A 489 4.04 -8.53 -23.87
C PRO A 489 4.30 -7.03 -23.71
N ALA A 490 3.99 -6.25 -24.75
CA ALA A 490 4.29 -4.81 -24.82
C ALA A 490 3.87 -3.99 -23.58
N LYS A 491 2.71 -4.31 -22.99
CA LYS A 491 2.22 -3.67 -21.74
C LYS A 491 3.22 -3.80 -20.59
N TYR A 492 3.79 -4.99 -20.44
CA TYR A 492 4.68 -5.36 -19.35
C TYR A 492 6.13 -4.96 -19.60
N GLN A 493 6.56 -4.83 -20.86
CA GLN A 493 7.86 -4.24 -21.19
C GLN A 493 7.97 -2.77 -20.76
N ARG A 494 6.85 -2.05 -20.75
CA ARG A 494 6.79 -0.63 -20.38
C ARG A 494 6.44 -0.38 -18.91
N ALA A 495 6.05 -1.43 -18.17
CA ALA A 495 5.63 -1.30 -16.79
C ALA A 495 6.85 -1.07 -15.87
N LEU A 496 6.66 -0.27 -14.83
CA LEU A 496 7.56 -0.24 -13.67
C LEU A 496 7.09 -1.31 -12.69
N TYR A 497 7.94 -2.28 -12.41
CA TYR A 497 7.72 -3.26 -11.37
C TYR A 497 8.20 -2.73 -10.03
N ILE A 498 7.34 -2.75 -9.02
CA ILE A 498 7.67 -2.29 -7.66
C ILE A 498 7.35 -3.39 -6.64
N ASN A 499 8.28 -3.64 -5.73
CA ASN A 499 8.15 -4.65 -4.69
C ASN A 499 7.55 -4.06 -3.39
N ASP A 500 6.69 -4.84 -2.75
CA ASP A 500 6.13 -4.57 -1.42
C ASP A 500 6.39 -5.76 -0.49
N TRP A 501 7.34 -5.55 0.43
CA TRP A 501 7.82 -6.56 1.36
C TRP A 501 6.75 -7.00 2.37
N THR A 502 5.96 -6.05 2.88
CA THR A 502 4.99 -6.29 3.97
C THR A 502 3.84 -7.17 3.51
N TYR A 503 3.31 -6.88 2.32
CA TYR A 503 2.14 -7.60 1.80
C TYR A 503 2.50 -8.73 0.83
N GLY A 504 3.78 -8.86 0.50
CA GLY A 504 4.33 -9.90 -0.35
C GLY A 504 3.82 -9.82 -1.78
N LYS A 505 3.95 -8.62 -2.37
CA LYS A 505 3.42 -8.30 -3.69
C LYS A 505 4.48 -7.65 -4.56
N ILE A 506 4.42 -7.97 -5.84
CA ILE A 506 5.06 -7.20 -6.92
C ILE A 506 3.91 -6.54 -7.69
N TYR A 507 3.93 -5.22 -7.82
CA TYR A 507 2.97 -4.51 -8.65
C TYR A 507 3.60 -4.19 -10.01
N ALA A 508 2.80 -4.23 -11.08
CA ALA A 508 3.15 -3.64 -12.36
C ALA A 508 2.43 -2.29 -12.48
N VAL A 509 3.20 -1.21 -12.51
CA VAL A 509 2.74 0.17 -12.64
C VAL A 509 2.82 0.59 -14.10
N HIS A 510 1.66 0.90 -14.69
CA HIS A 510 1.48 1.24 -16.09
C HIS A 510 1.47 2.75 -16.25
N MET A 511 2.63 3.29 -16.60
CA MET A 511 2.83 4.73 -16.81
C MET A 511 2.01 5.25 -17.99
N ARG A 512 1.44 6.44 -17.83
CA ARG A 512 0.74 7.21 -18.88
C ARG A 512 1.36 8.60 -18.97
N PRO A 513 1.93 8.99 -20.12
CA PRO A 513 2.40 10.35 -20.33
C PRO A 513 1.30 11.38 -20.02
N ALA A 514 1.64 12.42 -19.27
CA ALA A 514 0.74 13.50 -18.89
C ALA A 514 1.52 14.81 -18.85
N GLY A 515 1.56 15.51 -19.99
CA GLY A 515 2.41 16.68 -20.18
C GLY A 515 3.89 16.33 -20.00
N ALA A 516 4.63 17.13 -19.23
CA ALA A 516 6.04 16.94 -18.90
C ALA A 516 6.28 15.92 -17.76
N SER A 517 5.26 15.14 -17.41
CA SER A 517 5.28 14.12 -16.36
C SER A 517 4.40 12.92 -16.73
N TYR A 518 3.99 12.15 -15.73
CA TYR A 518 3.19 10.93 -15.89
C TYR A 518 2.07 10.87 -14.86
N THR A 519 0.99 10.21 -15.23
CA THR A 519 0.07 9.55 -14.30
C THR A 519 0.25 8.04 -14.45
N ALA A 520 -0.31 7.23 -13.56
CA ALA A 520 -0.27 5.78 -13.73
C ALA A 520 -1.48 5.08 -13.10
N ASP A 521 -1.76 3.88 -13.62
CA ASP A 521 -2.55 2.85 -12.92
C ASP A 521 -1.62 1.68 -12.58
N PHE A 522 -2.04 0.80 -11.68
CA PHE A 522 -1.25 -0.38 -11.31
C PHE A 522 -2.12 -1.62 -11.13
N GLU A 523 -1.49 -2.79 -11.24
CA GLU A 523 -2.10 -4.09 -10.93
C GLU A 523 -1.12 -4.96 -10.14
N VAL A 524 -1.65 -5.93 -9.39
CA VAL A 524 -0.79 -6.96 -8.77
C VAL A 524 -0.25 -7.86 -9.88
N PHE A 525 1.07 -7.89 -10.02
CA PHE A 525 1.78 -8.73 -10.99
C PHE A 525 2.23 -10.07 -10.40
N ALA A 526 2.66 -10.09 -9.15
CA ALA A 526 2.95 -11.33 -8.45
C ALA A 526 2.54 -11.23 -6.98
N GLU A 527 1.94 -12.28 -6.42
CA GLU A 527 1.69 -12.36 -4.98
C GLU A 527 1.71 -13.80 -4.46
N ALA A 528 2.17 -13.97 -3.22
CA ALA A 528 2.02 -15.22 -2.47
C ALA A 528 2.04 -14.92 -0.96
N LYS A 529 1.74 -15.95 -0.15
CA LYS A 529 1.79 -15.83 1.31
C LYS A 529 2.55 -17.03 1.91
N PRO A 530 3.78 -16.86 2.40
CA PRO A 530 4.58 -15.62 2.43
C PRO A 530 5.26 -15.30 1.08
N LEU A 531 5.58 -14.04 0.80
CA LEU A 531 6.43 -13.63 -0.33
C LEU A 531 7.18 -12.30 -0.06
N PRO A 532 8.03 -12.21 0.98
CA PRO A 532 8.68 -10.95 1.38
C PRO A 532 9.72 -10.52 0.33
N VAL A 533 9.27 -9.90 -0.75
CA VAL A 533 10.10 -9.53 -1.92
C VAL A 533 11.12 -8.45 -1.55
N THR A 534 12.38 -8.65 -1.93
CA THR A 534 13.50 -7.78 -1.55
C THR A 534 14.11 -7.04 -2.73
N ASP A 535 14.36 -7.71 -3.84
CA ASP A 535 14.93 -7.05 -5.03
C ASP A 535 14.43 -7.69 -6.33
N ILE A 536 14.60 -6.99 -7.44
CA ILE A 536 14.05 -7.33 -8.76
C ILE A 536 14.90 -6.77 -9.88
N VAL A 537 15.19 -7.59 -10.91
CA VAL A 537 15.95 -7.18 -12.10
C VAL A 537 15.40 -7.83 -13.36
N VAL A 538 15.55 -7.18 -14.50
CA VAL A 538 15.45 -7.82 -15.83
C VAL A 538 16.84 -8.29 -16.21
N ASN A 539 17.01 -9.59 -16.48
CA ASN A 539 18.31 -10.16 -16.84
C ASN A 539 18.53 -10.19 -18.37
N ALA A 540 19.77 -10.41 -18.80
CA ALA A 540 20.18 -10.43 -20.21
C ALA A 540 19.46 -11.50 -21.06
N ASP A 541 18.90 -12.55 -20.44
CA ASP A 541 18.08 -13.56 -21.12
C ASP A 541 16.66 -13.06 -21.47
N GLY A 542 16.29 -11.89 -20.94
CA GLY A 542 14.98 -11.25 -21.08
C GLY A 542 13.95 -11.73 -20.06
N ALA A 543 14.33 -12.52 -19.06
CA ALA A 543 13.45 -12.88 -17.95
C ALA A 543 13.55 -11.86 -16.80
N LEU A 544 12.49 -11.79 -16.00
CA LEU A 544 12.48 -10.99 -14.77
C LEU A 544 12.83 -11.90 -13.60
N TYR A 545 13.81 -11.49 -12.80
CA TYR A 545 14.26 -12.20 -11.62
C TYR A 545 13.92 -11.39 -10.38
N PHE A 546 13.49 -12.06 -9.32
CA PHE A 546 13.26 -11.40 -8.03
C PHE A 546 13.73 -12.28 -6.88
N THR A 547 14.11 -11.65 -5.77
CA THR A 547 14.44 -12.32 -4.52
C THR A 547 13.36 -12.09 -3.48
N ILE A 548 13.22 -13.05 -2.56
CA ILE A 548 12.54 -12.84 -1.29
C ILE A 548 13.57 -12.93 -0.15
N GLY A 549 13.28 -12.33 1.00
CA GLY A 549 14.18 -12.36 2.15
C GLY A 549 14.05 -11.13 3.04
N GLY A 550 15.17 -10.64 3.56
CA GLY A 550 15.25 -9.46 4.43
C GLY A 550 14.79 -9.73 5.87
N ARG A 551 15.29 -8.91 6.80
CA ARG A 551 15.04 -9.05 8.25
C ARG A 551 15.28 -10.48 8.78
N GLY A 552 16.27 -11.17 8.21
CA GLY A 552 16.62 -12.54 8.55
C GLY A 552 15.51 -13.57 8.29
N VAL A 553 14.53 -13.32 7.41
CA VAL A 553 13.54 -14.34 7.01
C VAL A 553 14.09 -15.28 5.93
N GLN A 554 13.38 -16.36 5.62
CA GLN A 554 13.78 -17.31 4.58
C GLN A 554 13.90 -16.61 3.22
N SER A 555 15.01 -16.86 2.51
CA SER A 555 15.34 -16.23 1.23
C SER A 555 15.23 -17.21 0.06
N GLY A 556 14.98 -16.68 -1.13
CA GLY A 556 14.89 -17.46 -2.36
C GLY A 556 15.01 -16.60 -3.61
N LEU A 557 15.48 -17.19 -4.70
CA LEU A 557 15.62 -16.57 -6.02
C LEU A 557 14.62 -17.16 -7.00
N TYR A 558 13.86 -16.31 -7.67
CA TYR A 558 12.83 -16.68 -8.62
C TYR A 558 13.11 -16.11 -10.00
N ARG A 559 12.62 -16.81 -11.03
CA ARG A 559 12.59 -16.36 -12.41
C ARG A 559 11.15 -16.33 -12.91
N VAL A 560 10.79 -15.26 -13.62
CA VAL A 560 9.49 -15.07 -14.25
C VAL A 560 9.69 -14.99 -15.76
N THR A 561 8.95 -15.83 -16.50
CA THR A 561 8.96 -15.86 -17.97
C THR A 561 7.54 -15.76 -18.53
N TYR A 562 7.41 -15.26 -19.76
CA TYR A 562 6.14 -15.33 -20.50
C TYR A 562 6.12 -16.56 -21.42
N LYS A 563 5.01 -17.29 -21.39
CA LYS A 563 4.70 -18.53 -22.13
C LYS A 563 3.36 -18.46 -22.86
N GLY A 564 2.71 -17.29 -22.87
CA GLY A 564 1.47 -17.08 -23.62
C GLY A 564 1.72 -16.76 -25.10
N ASP A 565 0.64 -16.45 -25.81
CA ASP A 565 0.65 -16.28 -27.27
C ASP A 565 0.81 -14.81 -27.71
N GLU A 566 0.86 -13.84 -26.78
CA GLU A 566 1.05 -12.43 -27.14
C GLU A 566 2.47 -12.13 -27.64
N SER A 567 2.60 -11.12 -28.49
CA SER A 567 3.90 -10.71 -29.05
C SER A 567 4.85 -10.21 -27.96
N MET A 568 6.05 -10.77 -27.93
CA MET A 568 7.18 -10.34 -27.10
C MET A 568 8.19 -9.49 -27.89
N THR A 569 7.77 -8.91 -29.02
CA THR A 569 8.63 -8.02 -29.81
C THR A 569 8.98 -6.81 -28.96
N ALA A 570 10.26 -6.40 -28.99
CA ALA A 570 10.72 -5.24 -28.23
C ALA A 570 9.90 -4.00 -28.65
N VAL A 571 9.36 -3.29 -27.66
CA VAL A 571 8.64 -2.03 -27.88
C VAL A 571 9.41 -0.86 -27.30
N GLY A 572 9.32 0.29 -27.98
CA GLY A 572 9.79 1.57 -27.44
C GLY A 572 8.79 2.19 -26.47
N ALA A 573 9.11 3.40 -26.03
CA ALA A 573 8.29 4.21 -25.14
C ALA A 573 6.86 4.38 -25.68
N LEU A 574 5.94 4.83 -24.82
CA LEU A 574 4.59 5.18 -25.28
C LEU A 574 4.67 6.38 -26.24
N GLU A 575 4.05 6.22 -27.40
CA GLU A 575 3.97 7.27 -28.41
C GLU A 575 2.96 8.33 -27.95
N ASP A 576 3.47 9.46 -27.47
CA ASP A 576 2.73 10.69 -27.22
C ASP A 576 3.65 11.87 -27.55
N GLU A 577 3.55 12.38 -28.78
CA GLU A 577 4.42 13.45 -29.28
C GLU A 577 4.30 14.74 -28.45
N ALA A 578 3.10 15.05 -27.96
CA ALA A 578 2.87 16.27 -27.18
C ALA A 578 3.52 16.17 -25.80
N ALA A 579 3.37 15.03 -25.13
CA ALA A 579 4.02 14.78 -23.85
C ALA A 579 5.54 14.65 -24.00
N ALA A 580 6.04 14.02 -25.08
CA ALA A 580 7.46 13.96 -25.38
C ALA A 580 8.05 15.37 -25.61
N ALA A 581 7.36 16.23 -26.37
CA ALA A 581 7.74 17.62 -26.55
C ALA A 581 7.73 18.41 -25.24
N ALA A 582 6.74 18.18 -24.36
CA ALA A 582 6.67 18.80 -23.05
C ALA A 582 7.83 18.36 -22.13
N ARG A 583 8.18 17.07 -22.10
CA ARG A 583 9.36 16.56 -21.37
C ARG A 583 10.66 17.14 -21.92
N LYS A 584 10.81 17.22 -23.25
CA LYS A 584 11.97 17.86 -23.89
C LYS A 584 12.09 19.32 -23.46
N LEU A 585 11.00 20.09 -23.51
CA LEU A 585 10.98 21.48 -23.06
C LEU A 585 11.32 21.60 -21.56
N ARG A 586 10.79 20.72 -20.71
CA ARG A 586 11.14 20.68 -19.28
C ARG A 586 12.65 20.50 -19.11
N ARG A 587 13.27 19.53 -19.79
CA ARG A 587 14.72 19.28 -19.72
C ARG A 587 15.55 20.47 -20.23
N GLU A 588 15.10 21.16 -21.27
CA GLU A 588 15.74 22.39 -21.77
C GLU A 588 15.73 23.51 -20.72
N ILE A 589 14.66 23.61 -19.94
CA ILE A 589 14.55 24.54 -18.81
C ILE A 589 15.44 24.08 -17.63
N GLU A 590 15.41 22.78 -17.30
CA GLU A 590 16.19 22.16 -16.21
C GLU A 590 17.71 22.34 -16.39
N ALA A 591 18.18 22.48 -17.64
CA ALA A 591 19.57 22.82 -17.94
C ALA A 591 20.05 24.15 -17.31
N TYR A 592 19.12 25.01 -16.85
CA TYR A 592 19.41 26.25 -16.13
C TYR A 592 19.27 26.12 -14.60
N HIS A 593 19.00 24.93 -14.05
CA HIS A 593 18.96 24.74 -12.59
C HIS A 593 20.35 24.84 -11.94
N THR A 594 21.39 24.46 -12.69
CA THR A 594 22.77 24.43 -12.21
C THR A 594 23.58 25.68 -12.57
N LYS A 595 23.12 26.52 -13.51
CA LYS A 595 23.87 27.69 -13.97
C LYS A 595 23.04 28.97 -14.02
N ALA A 596 23.67 30.09 -13.65
CA ALA A 596 23.11 31.42 -13.89
C ALA A 596 23.48 31.87 -15.31
N ASP A 597 22.49 32.34 -16.05
CA ASP A 597 22.60 32.91 -17.38
C ASP A 597 21.46 33.95 -17.56
N ALA A 598 21.79 35.23 -17.38
CA ALA A 598 20.80 36.30 -17.48
C ALA A 598 20.11 36.36 -18.86
N ALA A 599 20.78 35.91 -19.93
CA ALA A 599 20.19 35.87 -21.26
C ALA A 599 19.06 34.82 -21.36
N ALA A 600 19.10 33.79 -20.51
CA ALA A 600 18.08 32.75 -20.47
C ALA A 600 16.73 33.25 -19.90
N ILE A 601 16.70 34.35 -19.14
CA ILE A 601 15.46 34.88 -18.54
C ILE A 601 14.39 35.11 -19.61
N GLY A 602 14.76 35.59 -20.81
CA GLY A 602 13.82 35.78 -21.92
C GLY A 602 13.14 34.48 -22.35
N PHE A 603 13.89 33.38 -22.38
CA PHE A 603 13.39 32.03 -22.69
C PHE A 603 12.57 31.43 -21.54
N LEU A 604 13.01 31.59 -20.29
CA LEU A 604 12.37 30.99 -19.12
C LEU A 604 11.02 31.65 -18.76
N TRP A 605 10.91 32.98 -18.92
CA TRP A 605 9.80 33.79 -18.41
C TRP A 605 8.40 33.41 -18.94
N PRO A 606 8.22 33.04 -20.22
CA PRO A 606 6.92 32.59 -20.74
C PRO A 606 6.42 31.33 -20.03
N HIS A 607 7.32 30.42 -19.64
CA HIS A 607 6.97 29.10 -19.11
C HIS A 607 6.46 29.11 -17.66
N LEU A 608 6.66 30.22 -16.92
CA LEU A 608 6.07 30.43 -15.60
C LEU A 608 4.52 30.44 -15.61
N ASN A 609 3.91 30.71 -16.76
CA ASN A 609 2.45 30.68 -16.94
C ASN A 609 1.96 29.39 -17.63
N SER A 610 2.80 28.36 -17.72
CA SER A 610 2.42 27.10 -18.36
C SER A 610 1.26 26.42 -17.62
N PRO A 611 0.25 25.86 -18.32
CA PRO A 611 -0.76 25.00 -17.70
C PRO A 611 -0.16 23.67 -17.20
N ASP A 612 1.03 23.29 -17.64
CA ASP A 612 1.77 22.13 -17.14
C ASP A 612 2.57 22.46 -15.88
N ARG A 613 2.30 21.73 -14.79
CA ARG A 613 2.90 21.95 -13.46
C ARG A 613 4.40 21.78 -13.44
N HIS A 614 4.91 20.77 -14.13
CA HIS A 614 6.33 20.45 -14.12
C HIS A 614 7.11 21.47 -14.94
N ILE A 615 6.54 21.97 -16.04
CA ILE A 615 7.15 23.08 -16.81
C ILE A 615 7.22 24.36 -15.98
N ARG A 616 6.12 24.78 -15.32
CA ARG A 616 6.15 26.02 -14.51
C ARG A 616 7.02 25.87 -13.26
N TYR A 617 7.08 24.68 -12.66
CA TYR A 617 7.99 24.37 -11.54
C TYR A 617 9.46 24.50 -11.99
N ALA A 618 9.84 23.84 -13.08
CA ALA A 618 11.20 23.93 -13.64
C ALA A 618 11.55 25.38 -13.99
N ALA A 619 10.63 26.12 -14.62
CA ALA A 619 10.85 27.53 -14.94
C ALA A 619 11.07 28.38 -13.68
N ARG A 620 10.30 28.16 -12.60
CA ARG A 620 10.50 28.85 -11.32
C ARG A 620 11.88 28.56 -10.74
N VAL A 621 12.27 27.29 -10.66
CA VAL A 621 13.60 26.88 -10.13
C VAL A 621 14.72 27.48 -10.98
N ALA A 622 14.60 27.47 -12.31
CA ALA A 622 15.55 28.10 -13.20
C ALA A 622 15.64 29.63 -12.99
N ILE A 623 14.53 30.31 -12.67
CA ILE A 623 14.54 31.74 -12.31
C ILE A 623 15.16 31.99 -10.93
N GLU A 624 14.89 31.13 -9.93
CA GLU A 624 15.55 31.17 -8.61
C GLU A 624 17.09 31.02 -8.72
N ARG A 625 17.60 30.48 -9.83
CA ARG A 625 19.04 30.39 -10.12
C ARG A 625 19.65 31.70 -10.63
N GLN A 626 18.85 32.59 -11.21
CA GLN A 626 19.33 33.81 -11.81
C GLN A 626 19.58 34.89 -10.76
N ASP A 627 20.45 35.85 -11.07
CA ASP A 627 20.68 37.01 -10.21
C ASP A 627 19.37 37.77 -9.96
N LEU A 628 18.97 37.83 -8.69
CA LEU A 628 17.73 38.47 -8.21
C LEU A 628 17.59 39.92 -8.71
N ALA A 629 18.70 40.66 -8.78
CA ALA A 629 18.68 42.06 -9.21
C ALA A 629 18.16 42.24 -10.64
N VAL A 630 18.31 41.21 -11.48
CA VAL A 630 17.92 41.24 -12.90
C VAL A 630 16.42 41.05 -13.10
N TRP A 631 15.73 40.33 -12.19
CA TRP A 631 14.36 39.90 -12.43
C TRP A 631 13.34 40.33 -11.37
N GLN A 632 13.74 40.81 -10.19
CA GLN A 632 12.81 41.15 -9.10
C GLN A 632 11.76 42.21 -9.49
N GLU A 633 12.17 43.27 -10.21
CA GLU A 633 11.24 44.33 -10.62
C GLU A 633 10.28 43.82 -11.69
N LYS A 634 10.78 42.99 -12.62
CA LYS A 634 9.96 42.34 -13.64
C LYS A 634 8.95 41.39 -13.00
N ALA A 635 9.33 40.67 -11.94
CA ALA A 635 8.46 39.78 -11.21
C ALA A 635 7.27 40.51 -10.57
N LEU A 636 7.55 41.63 -9.91
CA LEU A 636 6.54 42.45 -9.24
C LEU A 636 5.62 43.18 -10.24
N ALA A 637 6.04 43.36 -11.48
CA ALA A 637 5.25 43.95 -12.56
C ALA A 637 4.44 42.93 -13.39
N ASP A 638 4.67 41.62 -13.24
CA ASP A 638 3.98 40.59 -14.05
C ASP A 638 2.49 40.53 -13.68
N THR A 639 1.61 40.51 -14.67
CA THR A 639 0.16 40.53 -14.52
C THR A 639 -0.52 39.19 -14.77
N ARG A 640 0.22 38.17 -15.24
CA ARG A 640 -0.33 36.85 -15.55
C ARG A 640 -0.41 36.04 -14.26
N THR A 641 -1.64 35.74 -13.82
CA THR A 641 -1.93 35.18 -12.48
C THR A 641 -1.01 34.03 -12.06
N THR A 642 -0.91 32.95 -12.85
CA THR A 642 -0.08 31.79 -12.50
C THR A 642 1.40 32.16 -12.43
N ALA A 643 1.91 32.92 -13.40
CA ALA A 643 3.29 33.38 -13.37
C ALA A 643 3.57 34.30 -12.17
N THR A 644 2.67 35.24 -11.86
CA THR A 644 2.80 36.10 -10.68
C THR A 644 2.97 35.28 -9.41
N ILE A 645 2.15 34.24 -9.22
CA ILE A 645 2.25 33.39 -8.02
C ILE A 645 3.59 32.64 -7.99
N GLN A 646 4.02 32.03 -9.09
CA GLN A 646 5.33 31.36 -9.18
C GLN A 646 6.49 32.33 -8.89
N LEU A 647 6.42 33.54 -9.41
CA LEU A 647 7.43 34.58 -9.22
C LEU A 647 7.47 35.09 -7.78
N VAL A 648 6.31 35.26 -7.14
CA VAL A 648 6.25 35.61 -5.72
C VAL A 648 6.82 34.49 -4.84
N VAL A 649 6.53 33.23 -5.16
CA VAL A 649 7.16 32.07 -4.49
C VAL A 649 8.68 32.13 -4.65
N ALA A 650 9.18 32.38 -5.86
CA ALA A 650 10.62 32.56 -6.09
C ALA A 650 11.19 33.72 -5.26
N LEU A 651 10.53 34.90 -5.26
CA LEU A 651 10.96 36.06 -4.45
C LEU A 651 10.97 35.75 -2.95
N ALA A 652 9.98 35.03 -2.44
CA ALA A 652 9.95 34.63 -1.04
C ALA A 652 11.11 33.69 -0.68
N ARG A 653 11.54 32.86 -1.63
CA ARG A 653 12.57 31.82 -1.43
C ARG A 653 14.01 32.33 -1.59
N VAL A 654 14.26 33.35 -2.40
CA VAL A 654 15.63 33.89 -2.63
C VAL A 654 15.80 35.36 -2.28
N GLY A 655 14.70 36.07 -1.99
CA GLY A 655 14.69 37.48 -1.69
C GLY A 655 15.06 37.82 -0.24
N ALA A 656 15.35 39.10 -0.02
CA ALA A 656 15.59 39.65 1.31
C ALA A 656 14.28 40.17 1.95
N LYS A 657 14.29 40.35 3.27
CA LYS A 657 13.13 40.74 4.09
C LYS A 657 12.41 41.99 3.56
N GLU A 658 13.15 42.93 3.00
CA GLU A 658 12.67 44.22 2.49
C GLU A 658 11.69 44.08 1.32
N LEU A 659 11.70 42.94 0.61
CA LEU A 659 10.75 42.67 -0.46
C LEU A 659 9.37 42.27 0.04
N GLN A 660 9.23 41.86 1.30
CA GLN A 660 7.98 41.30 1.81
C GLN A 660 6.77 42.23 1.63
N PRO A 661 6.80 43.53 1.99
CA PRO A 661 5.62 44.38 1.82
C PRO A 661 5.17 44.48 0.36
N ARG A 662 6.12 44.47 -0.59
CA ARG A 662 5.84 44.52 -2.04
C ARG A 662 5.25 43.20 -2.54
N ILE A 663 5.74 42.08 -2.03
CA ILE A 663 5.18 40.74 -2.28
C ILE A 663 3.73 40.65 -1.80
N LEU A 664 3.46 41.07 -0.55
CA LEU A 664 2.12 41.02 0.04
C LEU A 664 1.17 41.96 -0.71
N ALA A 665 1.62 43.16 -1.09
CA ALA A 665 0.84 44.05 -1.94
C ALA A 665 0.49 43.40 -3.28
N ARG A 666 1.42 42.68 -3.91
CA ARG A 666 1.17 41.98 -5.18
C ARG A 666 0.15 40.85 -5.02
N LEU A 667 0.27 40.02 -3.99
CA LEU A 667 -0.68 38.94 -3.70
C LEU A 667 -2.10 39.46 -3.39
N ASN A 668 -2.19 40.59 -2.68
CA ASN A 668 -3.46 41.26 -2.41
C ASN A 668 -4.16 41.79 -3.67
N GLN A 669 -3.43 42.02 -4.76
CA GLN A 669 -3.96 42.50 -6.03
C GLN A 669 -4.36 41.38 -7.00
N LEU A 670 -4.19 40.10 -6.64
CA LEU A 670 -4.64 38.99 -7.48
C LEU A 670 -6.18 39.03 -7.68
N PRO A 671 -6.69 38.53 -8.80
CA PRO A 671 -8.12 38.50 -9.08
C PRO A 671 -8.81 37.33 -8.34
N TRP A 672 -8.81 37.36 -7.00
CA TRP A 672 -9.25 36.26 -6.11
C TRP A 672 -10.59 35.61 -6.48
N SER A 673 -11.59 36.40 -6.88
CA SER A 673 -12.91 35.87 -7.28
C SER A 673 -12.92 35.07 -8.58
N ARG A 674 -11.81 35.05 -9.32
CA ARG A 674 -11.63 34.34 -10.59
C ARG A 674 -10.51 33.30 -10.54
N LEU A 675 -9.86 33.11 -9.39
CA LEU A 675 -8.81 32.11 -9.27
C LEU A 675 -9.42 30.72 -9.31
N THR A 676 -8.71 29.78 -9.94
CA THR A 676 -9.00 28.37 -9.74
C THR A 676 -8.64 27.96 -8.31
N GLU A 677 -9.13 26.80 -7.86
CA GLU A 677 -8.74 26.25 -6.56
C GLU A 677 -7.21 26.09 -6.45
N GLU A 678 -6.56 25.55 -7.48
CA GLU A 678 -5.10 25.42 -7.54
C GLU A 678 -4.39 26.78 -7.38
N GLN A 679 -4.82 27.80 -8.12
CA GLN A 679 -4.23 29.14 -8.00
C GLN A 679 -4.47 29.77 -6.61
N THR A 680 -5.60 29.43 -5.98
CA THR A 680 -5.94 29.87 -4.62
C THR A 680 -4.99 29.22 -3.61
N LEU A 681 -4.79 27.90 -3.70
CA LEU A 681 -3.85 27.15 -2.86
C LEU A 681 -2.41 27.64 -3.06
N ASP A 682 -1.97 27.83 -4.30
CA ASP A 682 -0.64 28.35 -4.63
C ASP A 682 -0.43 29.76 -4.04
N ALA A 683 -1.43 30.64 -4.12
CA ALA A 683 -1.36 31.99 -3.57
C ALA A 683 -1.34 31.99 -2.02
N LEU A 684 -2.08 31.09 -1.37
CA LEU A 684 -2.03 30.90 0.09
C LEU A 684 -0.66 30.36 0.53
N ARG A 685 -0.09 29.41 -0.21
CA ARG A 685 1.27 28.92 0.02
C ARG A 685 2.30 30.05 -0.17
N ALA A 686 2.10 30.92 -1.16
CA ALA A 686 2.96 32.09 -1.38
C ALA A 686 2.92 33.09 -0.21
N TYR A 687 1.75 33.36 0.39
CA TYR A 687 1.65 34.11 1.64
C TYR A 687 2.44 33.43 2.77
N GLY A 688 2.21 32.13 2.96
CA GLY A 688 2.92 31.34 3.98
C GLY A 688 4.43 31.46 3.84
N LEU A 689 4.96 31.24 2.63
CA LEU A 689 6.40 31.36 2.36
C LEU A 689 6.94 32.78 2.61
N ALA A 690 6.19 33.82 2.24
CA ALA A 690 6.58 35.19 2.54
C ALA A 690 6.70 35.42 4.05
N PHE A 691 5.84 34.83 4.88
CA PHE A 691 5.92 34.94 6.34
C PHE A 691 7.05 34.10 6.95
N ILE A 692 7.29 32.91 6.40
CA ILE A 692 8.29 31.97 6.93
C ILE A 692 9.71 32.44 6.59
N ARG A 693 9.94 32.84 5.34
CA ARG A 693 11.28 33.16 4.83
C ARG A 693 11.66 34.62 5.01
N LEU A 694 10.70 35.53 4.90
CA LEU A 694 10.95 36.97 5.01
C LEU A 694 10.53 37.55 6.37
N GLY A 695 10.00 36.71 7.27
CA GLY A 695 9.65 37.05 8.65
C GLY A 695 8.19 37.45 8.86
N HIS A 696 7.80 37.75 10.09
CA HIS A 696 6.42 38.15 10.38
C HIS A 696 6.08 39.52 9.74
N PRO A 697 4.92 39.67 9.06
CA PRO A 697 4.48 40.94 8.47
C PRO A 697 4.28 42.04 9.51
N THR A 698 4.37 43.29 9.07
CA THR A 698 4.05 44.45 9.92
C THR A 698 2.56 44.45 10.28
N PRO A 699 2.12 45.06 11.39
CA PRO A 699 0.70 45.12 11.74
C PRO A 699 -0.21 45.68 10.63
N ARG A 700 0.31 46.65 9.87
CA ARG A 700 -0.39 47.21 8.70
C ARG A 700 -0.57 46.17 7.59
N ASP A 701 0.50 45.45 7.25
CA ASP A 701 0.47 44.45 6.18
C ASP A 701 -0.35 43.22 6.61
N SER A 702 -0.25 42.79 7.87
CA SER A 702 -1.11 41.76 8.45
C SER A 702 -2.58 42.12 8.31
N ALA A 703 -2.97 43.35 8.69
CA ALA A 703 -4.34 43.82 8.58
C ALA A 703 -4.84 43.79 7.12
N ALA A 704 -4.01 44.22 6.16
CA ALA A 704 -4.36 44.19 4.74
C ALA A 704 -4.55 42.75 4.20
N VAL A 705 -3.70 41.80 4.63
CA VAL A 705 -3.86 40.38 4.26
C VAL A 705 -5.11 39.80 4.91
N VAL A 706 -5.38 40.11 6.18
CA VAL A 706 -6.59 39.66 6.89
C VAL A 706 -7.86 40.20 6.23
N GLU A 707 -7.89 41.47 5.85
CA GLU A 707 -8.99 42.10 5.13
C GLU A 707 -9.26 41.39 3.79
N ARG A 708 -8.19 40.97 3.10
CA ARG A 708 -8.29 40.23 1.85
C ARG A 708 -8.81 38.80 2.06
N LEU A 709 -8.24 38.06 3.00
CA LEU A 709 -8.45 36.61 3.12
C LEU A 709 -9.68 36.25 3.96
N SER A 710 -10.00 37.05 4.98
CA SER A 710 -11.09 36.73 5.91
C SER A 710 -12.45 36.55 5.25
N PRO A 711 -12.87 37.36 4.26
CA PRO A 711 -14.18 37.17 3.61
C PRO A 711 -14.32 35.85 2.85
N MET A 712 -13.21 35.18 2.53
CA MET A 712 -13.19 33.90 1.83
C MET A 712 -13.27 32.69 2.77
N TYR A 713 -13.26 32.89 4.10
CA TYR A 713 -13.27 31.82 5.09
C TYR A 713 -14.63 31.73 5.82
N PRO A 714 -15.33 30.59 5.82
CA PRO A 714 -15.00 29.34 5.13
C PRO A 714 -15.25 29.42 3.61
N ALA A 715 -14.39 28.76 2.85
CA ALA A 715 -14.50 28.48 1.43
C ALA A 715 -15.27 27.18 1.18
N GLN A 716 -15.65 26.92 -0.08
CA GLN A 716 -16.28 25.66 -0.50
C GLN A 716 -15.31 24.47 -0.48
N SER A 717 -14.02 24.70 -0.80
CA SER A 717 -12.99 23.67 -0.76
C SER A 717 -12.43 23.49 0.65
N GLU A 718 -12.40 22.24 1.12
CA GLU A 718 -11.77 21.87 2.38
C GLU A 718 -10.26 22.13 2.35
N LEU A 719 -9.58 21.89 1.22
CA LEU A 719 -8.14 22.19 1.09
C LEU A 719 -7.87 23.69 1.24
N VAL A 720 -8.71 24.52 0.62
CA VAL A 720 -8.61 25.98 0.77
C VAL A 720 -8.90 26.41 2.21
N ASN A 721 -9.88 25.79 2.87
CA ASN A 721 -10.17 26.06 4.29
C ASN A 721 -8.99 25.71 5.21
N ARG A 722 -8.30 24.60 4.95
CA ARG A 722 -7.12 24.19 5.71
C ARG A 722 -6.00 25.21 5.63
N GLU A 723 -5.72 25.73 4.43
CA GLU A 723 -4.69 26.75 4.20
C GLU A 723 -5.10 28.13 4.73
N LEU A 724 -6.36 28.55 4.53
CA LEU A 724 -6.89 29.79 5.11
C LEU A 724 -6.83 29.76 6.64
N CYS A 725 -7.19 28.63 7.26
CA CYS A 725 -7.11 28.45 8.70
C CYS A 725 -5.68 28.66 9.21
N GLN A 726 -4.68 28.05 8.57
CA GLN A 726 -3.27 28.21 8.96
C GLN A 726 -2.82 29.68 8.88
N VAL A 727 -3.10 30.35 7.75
CA VAL A 727 -2.70 31.75 7.53
C VAL A 727 -3.42 32.69 8.49
N LEU A 728 -4.73 32.56 8.66
CA LEU A 728 -5.53 33.44 9.50
C LEU A 728 -5.25 33.23 11.00
N VAL A 729 -4.98 32.00 11.44
CA VAL A 729 -4.53 31.74 12.81
C VAL A 729 -3.14 32.31 13.06
N TYR A 730 -2.21 32.18 12.10
CA TYR A 730 -0.89 32.78 12.20
C TYR A 730 -0.96 34.31 12.36
N LEU A 731 -1.85 34.97 11.61
CA LEU A 731 -2.02 36.43 11.65
C LEU A 731 -2.91 36.93 12.81
N GLY A 732 -3.51 36.03 13.60
CA GLY A 732 -4.43 36.41 14.67
C GLY A 732 -5.73 37.09 14.16
N ALA A 733 -6.26 36.63 13.03
CA ALA A 733 -7.41 37.25 12.38
C ALA A 733 -8.68 37.21 13.28
N PRO A 734 -9.44 38.33 13.40
CA PRO A 734 -10.69 38.34 14.15
C PRO A 734 -11.70 37.28 13.67
N GLY A 735 -12.35 36.60 14.61
CA GLY A 735 -13.37 35.58 14.33
C GLY A 735 -12.85 34.31 13.65
N VAL A 736 -11.52 34.11 13.54
CA VAL A 736 -10.97 32.86 12.98
C VAL A 736 -11.30 31.66 13.86
N VAL A 737 -11.17 31.79 15.18
CA VAL A 737 -11.44 30.71 16.15
C VAL A 737 -12.88 30.21 16.04
N GLU A 738 -13.85 31.10 16.02
CA GLU A 738 -15.28 30.75 15.89
C GLU A 738 -15.56 29.95 14.61
N ARG A 739 -15.07 30.45 13.47
CA ARG A 739 -15.26 29.80 12.17
C ARG A 739 -14.54 28.46 12.07
N SER A 740 -13.31 28.36 12.57
CA SER A 740 -12.55 27.11 12.62
C SER A 740 -13.17 26.09 13.58
N MET A 741 -13.76 26.52 14.70
CA MET A 741 -14.51 25.63 15.60
C MET A 741 -15.78 25.09 14.94
N ALA A 742 -16.46 25.88 14.10
CA ALA A 742 -17.59 25.39 13.31
C ALA A 742 -17.15 24.32 12.29
N LEU A 743 -16.00 24.50 11.64
CA LEU A 743 -15.42 23.50 10.73
C LEU A 743 -14.91 22.26 11.48
N LEU A 744 -14.30 22.42 12.65
CA LEU A 744 -13.94 21.30 13.54
C LEU A 744 -15.18 20.45 13.88
N LYS A 745 -16.30 21.11 14.19
CA LYS A 745 -17.56 20.44 14.54
C LYS A 745 -18.20 19.72 13.36
N ASN A 746 -18.19 20.34 12.18
CA ASN A 746 -18.92 19.89 11.00
C ASN A 746 -18.03 19.18 9.96
N GLY A 747 -16.75 18.97 10.25
CA GLY A 747 -15.79 18.39 9.32
C GLY A 747 -16.22 17.00 8.88
N ALA A 748 -16.13 16.73 7.58
CA ALA A 748 -16.60 15.50 6.97
C ALA A 748 -15.83 14.27 7.46
N THR A 749 -14.52 14.41 7.67
CA THR A 749 -13.65 13.31 8.09
C THR A 749 -12.93 13.62 9.41
N GLN A 750 -12.48 12.59 10.12
CA GLN A 750 -11.67 12.79 11.34
C GLN A 750 -10.37 13.55 11.03
N GLN A 751 -9.82 13.42 9.81
CA GLN A 751 -8.65 14.15 9.35
C GLN A 751 -8.96 15.64 9.24
N ASP A 752 -10.06 16.03 8.60
CA ASP A 752 -10.49 17.45 8.54
C ASP A 752 -10.60 18.03 9.94
N GLN A 753 -11.34 17.34 10.82
CA GLN A 753 -11.52 17.77 12.20
C GLN A 753 -10.16 17.87 12.93
N MET A 754 -9.30 16.85 12.80
CA MET A 754 -7.98 16.86 13.42
C MET A 754 -7.07 17.97 12.89
N HIS A 755 -7.19 18.36 11.62
CA HIS A 755 -6.45 19.50 11.06
C HIS A 755 -6.84 20.80 11.76
N TYR A 756 -8.14 21.09 11.88
CA TYR A 756 -8.60 22.28 12.59
C TYR A 756 -8.20 22.24 14.06
N ALA A 757 -8.32 21.09 14.72
CA ALA A 757 -7.91 20.93 16.10
C ALA A 757 -6.41 21.21 16.27
N PHE A 758 -5.59 20.66 15.36
CA PHE A 758 -4.16 20.90 15.30
C PHE A 758 -3.88 22.39 15.11
N VAL A 759 -4.40 23.04 14.07
CA VAL A 759 -4.10 24.46 13.81
C VAL A 759 -4.54 25.37 14.96
N LEU A 760 -5.76 25.17 15.48
CA LEU A 760 -6.35 25.97 16.57
C LEU A 760 -5.53 25.96 17.87
N ARG A 761 -4.71 24.92 18.10
CA ARG A 761 -3.83 24.88 19.27
C ARG A 761 -2.83 26.04 19.31
N ASN A 762 -2.63 26.74 18.19
CA ASN A 762 -1.74 27.90 18.10
C ASN A 762 -2.45 29.24 18.36
N ALA A 763 -3.79 29.29 18.36
CA ALA A 763 -4.53 30.52 18.60
C ALA A 763 -4.50 30.90 20.09
N ALA A 764 -3.85 32.02 20.42
CA ALA A 764 -3.78 32.54 21.79
C ALA A 764 -5.08 33.24 22.21
N ASP A 765 -5.60 34.11 21.33
CA ASP A 765 -6.74 34.98 21.58
C ASP A 765 -7.98 34.57 20.76
N GLY A 766 -9.10 35.27 20.99
CA GLY A 766 -10.35 35.08 20.22
C GLY A 766 -11.22 33.91 20.68
N TRP A 767 -10.86 33.26 21.79
CA TRP A 767 -11.61 32.17 22.40
C TRP A 767 -12.65 32.67 23.40
N THR A 768 -13.84 32.07 23.39
CA THR A 768 -14.73 32.06 24.55
C THR A 768 -14.47 30.82 25.42
N VAL A 769 -14.91 30.86 26.69
CA VAL A 769 -14.81 29.70 27.60
C VAL A 769 -15.56 28.49 27.04
N ASP A 770 -16.74 28.70 26.44
CA ASP A 770 -17.54 27.63 25.85
C ASP A 770 -16.87 27.01 24.61
N GLN A 771 -16.21 27.81 23.78
CA GLN A 771 -15.43 27.30 22.65
C GLN A 771 -14.24 26.45 23.12
N ARG A 772 -13.53 26.89 24.16
CA ARG A 772 -12.44 26.09 24.75
C ARG A 772 -12.98 24.80 25.37
N ARG A 773 -14.12 24.86 26.05
CA ARG A 773 -14.80 23.67 26.58
C ARG A 773 -15.09 22.69 25.45
N ALA A 774 -15.74 23.14 24.37
CA ALA A 774 -16.04 22.33 23.21
C ALA A 774 -14.79 21.73 22.55
N TYR A 775 -13.71 22.50 22.44
CA TYR A 775 -12.43 22.04 21.88
C TYR A 775 -11.81 20.91 22.71
N PHE A 776 -11.70 21.06 24.02
CA PHE A 776 -11.16 20.00 24.89
C PHE A 776 -12.08 18.78 24.98
N SER A 777 -13.40 18.99 24.95
CA SER A 777 -14.36 17.89 24.84
C SER A 777 -14.20 17.13 23.53
N TRP A 778 -13.99 17.82 22.41
CA TRP A 778 -13.70 17.19 21.12
C TRP A 778 -12.40 16.38 21.18
N LEU A 779 -11.33 16.90 21.79
CA LEU A 779 -10.08 16.15 21.94
C LEU A 779 -10.28 14.85 22.74
N SER A 780 -11.09 14.90 23.81
CA SER A 780 -11.42 13.71 24.61
C SER A 780 -12.26 12.71 23.82
N MET A 781 -13.22 13.19 23.03
CA MET A 781 -14.00 12.36 22.12
C MET A 781 -13.14 11.71 21.05
N ALA A 782 -12.27 12.48 20.39
CA ALA A 782 -11.36 11.99 19.35
C ALA A 782 -10.42 10.91 19.91
N GLU A 783 -9.84 11.12 21.09
CA GLU A 783 -8.99 10.15 21.77
C GLU A 783 -9.70 8.82 22.09
N ALA A 784 -10.98 8.89 22.47
CA ALA A 784 -11.79 7.71 22.79
C ALA A 784 -12.34 7.00 21.55
N ARG A 785 -12.87 7.75 20.57
CA ARG A 785 -13.68 7.20 19.47
C ARG A 785 -12.93 7.06 18.15
N TYR A 786 -11.98 7.92 17.85
CA TYR A 786 -11.25 7.84 16.58
C TYR A 786 -10.19 6.75 16.59
N ARG A 787 -9.81 6.33 15.39
CA ARG A 787 -8.86 5.25 15.14
C ARG A 787 -7.81 5.74 14.16
N GLY A 788 -6.60 5.24 14.32
CA GLY A 788 -5.47 5.60 13.47
C GLY A 788 -4.29 4.68 13.74
N GLY A 789 -3.16 4.98 13.09
CA GLY A 789 -1.91 4.27 13.30
C GLY A 789 -1.34 4.48 14.71
N ALA A 790 -0.20 3.86 14.96
CA ALA A 790 0.43 3.83 16.28
C ALA A 790 0.71 5.22 16.89
N SER A 791 0.89 6.27 16.08
CA SER A 791 1.18 7.64 16.54
C SER A 791 -0.08 8.48 16.77
N PHE A 792 -1.26 8.04 16.29
CA PHE A 792 -2.49 8.84 16.26
C PHE A 792 -2.87 9.43 17.64
N LYS A 793 -2.98 8.59 18.66
CA LYS A 793 -3.37 9.03 20.03
C LYS A 793 -2.32 9.97 20.63
N ASN A 794 -1.05 9.74 20.34
CA ASN A 794 0.03 10.57 20.83
C ASN A 794 -0.02 11.98 20.22
N PHE A 795 -0.42 12.11 18.96
CA PHE A 795 -0.68 13.43 18.36
C PHE A 795 -1.84 14.16 19.04
N ILE A 796 -2.96 13.49 19.32
CA ILE A 796 -4.08 14.10 20.07
C ILE A 796 -3.63 14.56 21.45
N ALA A 797 -2.87 13.72 22.17
CA ALA A 797 -2.31 14.07 23.47
C ALA A 797 -1.33 15.26 23.40
N GLN A 798 -0.49 15.34 22.36
CA GLN A 798 0.39 16.48 22.12
C GLN A 798 -0.41 17.76 21.83
N ILE A 799 -1.42 17.68 20.96
CA ILE A 799 -2.31 18.81 20.65
C ILE A 799 -2.97 19.33 21.94
N ARG A 800 -3.47 18.43 22.80
CA ARG A 800 -4.02 18.78 24.12
C ARG A 800 -2.99 19.51 24.97
N ARG A 801 -1.76 18.99 25.08
CA ARG A 801 -0.69 19.63 25.87
C ARG A 801 -0.36 21.03 25.36
N ASP A 802 -0.22 21.19 24.05
CA ASP A 802 0.08 22.48 23.42
C ASP A 802 -1.03 23.51 23.67
N ALA A 803 -2.29 23.07 23.62
CA ALA A 803 -3.44 23.91 23.91
C ALA A 803 -3.52 24.30 25.39
N VAL A 804 -3.31 23.35 26.32
CA VAL A 804 -3.29 23.61 27.77
C VAL A 804 -2.19 24.60 28.16
N ALA A 805 -1.01 24.49 27.52
CA ALA A 805 0.11 25.38 27.77
C ALA A 805 -0.18 26.86 27.45
N ARG A 806 -1.20 27.14 26.62
CA ARG A 806 -1.62 28.50 26.24
C ARG A 806 -2.80 29.05 27.06
N LEU A 807 -3.36 28.26 27.97
CA LEU A 807 -4.45 28.71 28.84
C LEU A 807 -3.92 29.61 29.96
N SER A 808 -4.71 30.62 30.33
CA SER A 808 -4.49 31.34 31.59
C SER A 808 -4.76 30.41 32.79
N GLU A 809 -4.21 30.74 33.96
CA GLU A 809 -4.48 29.95 35.18
C GLU A 809 -5.97 29.91 35.53
N ALA A 810 -6.71 31.00 35.29
CA ALA A 810 -8.15 31.04 35.50
C ALA A 810 -8.89 30.06 34.57
N ASP A 811 -8.49 29.99 33.29
CA ASP A 811 -9.09 29.06 32.33
C ASP A 811 -8.75 27.60 32.65
N LYS A 812 -7.54 27.31 33.11
CA LYS A 812 -7.15 25.95 33.55
C LYS A 812 -8.04 25.45 34.69
N ILE A 813 -8.38 26.34 35.62
CA ILE A 813 -9.30 26.02 36.73
C ILE A 813 -10.72 25.80 36.18
N ALA A 814 -11.22 26.71 35.35
CA ALA A 814 -12.59 26.67 34.83
C ALA A 814 -12.88 25.48 33.88
N LEU A 815 -11.84 24.98 33.20
CA LEU A 815 -11.91 23.91 32.19
C LEU A 815 -11.32 22.58 32.70
N LYS A 816 -10.99 22.47 33.99
CA LYS A 816 -10.29 21.32 34.54
C LYS A 816 -10.93 19.98 34.15
N ASP A 817 -12.25 19.88 34.25
CA ASP A 817 -12.96 18.62 33.99
C ASP A 817 -12.92 18.17 32.52
N VAL A 818 -12.97 19.10 31.56
CA VAL A 818 -12.81 18.76 30.13
C VAL A 818 -11.35 18.54 29.72
N ILE A 819 -10.41 19.23 30.36
CA ILE A 819 -8.97 19.02 30.16
C ILE A 819 -8.57 17.62 30.62
N GLU A 820 -9.05 17.21 31.81
CA GLU A 820 -8.80 15.89 32.42
C GLU A 820 -9.70 14.78 31.84
N GLY A 821 -10.58 15.11 30.88
CA GLY A 821 -11.45 14.15 30.21
C GLY A 821 -12.57 13.56 31.09
N ARG A 822 -12.87 14.18 32.23
CA ARG A 822 -13.91 13.77 33.18
C ARG A 822 -15.31 14.23 32.78
N GLU A 823 -15.40 15.32 32.02
CA GLU A 823 -16.64 15.77 31.40
C GLU A 823 -16.64 15.35 29.93
N GLN A 824 -17.42 14.31 29.62
CA GLN A 824 -17.76 13.98 28.24
C GLN A 824 -19.01 14.77 27.87
N VAL A 825 -18.83 15.83 27.08
CA VAL A 825 -19.96 16.39 26.35
C VAL A 825 -20.40 15.32 25.36
N GLU A 826 -21.70 14.99 25.34
CA GLU A 826 -22.28 14.15 24.30
C GLU A 826 -21.74 14.65 22.96
N SER A 827 -21.19 13.73 22.18
CA SER A 827 -20.73 14.04 20.82
C SER A 827 -21.77 14.91 20.14
N VAL A 828 -21.28 15.95 19.44
CA VAL A 828 -21.97 16.58 18.32
C VAL A 828 -22.91 15.56 17.74
N ALA A 829 -24.21 15.82 17.86
CA ALA A 829 -25.25 14.87 17.52
C ALA A 829 -24.86 14.18 16.21
N ASP A 830 -25.01 12.86 16.20
CA ASP A 830 -25.00 12.01 15.01
C ASP A 830 -26.15 12.54 14.13
N GLN A 831 -25.97 13.71 13.51
CA GLN A 831 -26.97 14.42 12.73
C GLN A 831 -26.97 13.83 11.34
N THR A 832 -27.34 12.56 11.28
CA THR A 832 -28.36 12.17 10.34
C THR A 832 -29.43 11.42 11.14
N THR A 833 -30.28 12.16 11.85
CA THR A 833 -31.63 11.70 12.21
C THR A 833 -32.51 11.64 10.97
N ARG A 834 -31.97 11.15 9.84
CA ARG A 834 -32.79 10.81 8.69
C ARG A 834 -33.58 9.58 9.09
N GLN A 835 -34.90 9.74 9.12
CA GLN A 835 -35.80 8.64 9.35
C GLN A 835 -35.62 7.61 8.23
N PHE A 836 -35.88 6.35 8.55
CA PHE A 836 -35.96 5.29 7.55
C PHE A 836 -36.87 5.76 6.40
N VAL A 837 -36.34 5.78 5.18
CA VAL A 837 -37.07 6.17 3.97
C VAL A 837 -37.69 4.93 3.32
N HIS A 838 -36.85 3.96 2.98
CA HIS A 838 -37.27 2.74 2.29
C HIS A 838 -36.25 1.61 2.47
N ASN A 839 -36.70 0.35 2.49
CA ASN A 839 -35.80 -0.80 2.51
C ASN A 839 -35.49 -1.23 1.07
N TRP A 840 -34.66 -0.44 0.40
CA TRP A 840 -34.32 -0.62 -1.01
C TRP A 840 -33.81 -2.05 -1.28
N GLN A 841 -34.45 -2.72 -2.24
CA GLN A 841 -34.02 -4.00 -2.80
C GLN A 841 -33.47 -3.80 -4.22
N MET A 842 -32.79 -4.82 -4.73
CA MET A 842 -32.23 -4.77 -6.08
C MET A 842 -33.34 -4.56 -7.12
N GLU A 843 -34.50 -5.17 -6.92
CA GLU A 843 -35.64 -5.11 -7.83
C GLU A 843 -36.23 -3.69 -7.92
N ASP A 844 -36.10 -2.88 -6.87
CA ASP A 844 -36.62 -1.50 -6.82
C ASP A 844 -35.77 -0.53 -7.65
N LEU A 845 -34.47 -0.80 -7.76
CA LEU A 845 -33.48 0.14 -8.28
C LEU A 845 -32.85 -0.30 -9.61
N LEU A 846 -32.81 -1.61 -9.91
CA LEU A 846 -32.28 -2.14 -11.16
C LEU A 846 -32.92 -1.53 -12.42
N PRO A 847 -34.25 -1.32 -12.51
CA PRO A 847 -34.87 -0.72 -13.69
C PRO A 847 -34.51 0.76 -13.89
N LEU A 848 -33.88 1.40 -12.91
CA LEU A 848 -33.58 2.84 -12.90
C LEU A 848 -32.12 3.14 -13.28
N LEU A 849 -31.27 2.12 -13.46
CA LEU A 849 -29.84 2.29 -13.75
C LEU A 849 -29.58 3.05 -15.07
N ASP A 850 -30.50 2.98 -16.03
CA ASP A 850 -30.40 3.72 -17.30
C ASP A 850 -30.51 5.25 -17.11
N GLN A 851 -30.94 5.71 -15.92
CA GLN A 851 -31.06 7.14 -15.57
C GLN A 851 -29.77 7.74 -15.01
N LEU A 852 -28.70 6.94 -14.87
CA LEU A 852 -27.43 7.39 -14.26
C LEU A 852 -26.57 8.24 -15.21
N ASP A 853 -26.89 8.26 -16.50
CA ASP A 853 -26.01 8.83 -17.53
C ASP A 853 -26.18 10.33 -17.77
N SER A 854 -27.20 10.98 -17.17
CA SER A 854 -27.43 12.43 -17.25
C SER A 854 -28.39 12.93 -16.16
N GLY A 855 -28.31 14.21 -15.79
CA GLY A 855 -29.26 14.86 -14.88
C GLY A 855 -29.16 14.44 -13.40
N ARG A 856 -28.04 13.81 -13.00
CA ARG A 856 -27.72 13.48 -11.60
C ARG A 856 -27.06 14.69 -10.90
N SER A 857 -26.97 14.67 -9.58
CA SER A 857 -26.28 15.73 -8.81
C SER A 857 -25.02 15.20 -8.12
N PHE A 858 -23.91 15.89 -8.38
CA PHE A 858 -22.63 15.59 -7.75
C PHE A 858 -22.69 15.83 -6.24
N GLU A 859 -23.21 16.98 -5.81
CA GLU A 859 -23.29 17.37 -4.41
C GLU A 859 -24.19 16.41 -3.60
N ARG A 860 -25.35 16.02 -4.16
CA ARG A 860 -26.22 15.04 -3.49
C ARG A 860 -25.59 13.65 -3.44
N GLY A 861 -24.83 13.25 -4.47
CA GLY A 861 -24.10 11.98 -4.45
C GLY A 861 -23.00 11.95 -3.39
N ARG A 862 -22.25 13.05 -3.24
CA ARG A 862 -21.25 13.23 -2.19
C ARG A 862 -21.90 13.26 -0.80
N GLU A 863 -23.00 13.98 -0.63
CA GLU A 863 -23.78 14.01 0.61
C GLU A 863 -24.32 12.62 0.95
N ALA A 864 -24.88 11.89 -0.02
CA ALA A 864 -25.38 10.54 0.16
C ALA A 864 -24.28 9.56 0.60
N PHE A 865 -23.05 9.71 0.09
CA PHE A 865 -21.88 8.94 0.52
C PHE A 865 -21.52 9.21 1.99
N GLN A 866 -21.77 10.42 2.48
CA GLN A 866 -21.61 10.80 3.88
C GLN A 866 -22.75 10.28 4.76
N VAL A 867 -24.01 10.48 4.33
CA VAL A 867 -25.23 10.07 5.05
C VAL A 867 -25.31 8.55 5.20
N ALA A 868 -24.95 7.80 4.15
CA ALA A 868 -24.83 6.35 4.21
C ALA A 868 -23.57 5.88 4.99
N GLN A 869 -22.78 6.81 5.52
CA GLN A 869 -21.58 6.58 6.33
C GLN A 869 -20.48 5.78 5.61
N CYS A 870 -20.50 5.71 4.28
CA CYS A 870 -19.50 5.00 3.49
C CYS A 870 -18.09 5.55 3.74
N TYR A 871 -17.98 6.88 3.93
CA TYR A 871 -16.73 7.57 4.23
C TYR A 871 -16.03 7.12 5.52
N LYS A 872 -16.76 6.53 6.49
CA LYS A 872 -16.14 6.06 7.75
C LYS A 872 -15.17 4.91 7.50
N CYS A 873 -15.45 4.10 6.48
CA CYS A 873 -14.64 2.93 6.15
C CYS A 873 -13.83 3.17 4.87
N HIS A 874 -14.42 3.75 3.83
CA HIS A 874 -13.81 3.85 2.51
C HIS A 874 -13.21 5.23 2.23
N ARG A 875 -12.09 5.23 1.52
CA ARG A 875 -11.52 6.41 0.90
C ARG A 875 -12.17 6.63 -0.47
N PHE A 876 -12.46 7.86 -0.85
CA PHE A 876 -12.98 8.23 -2.18
C PHE A 876 -12.55 9.64 -2.53
N ALA A 877 -11.95 9.84 -3.70
CA ALA A 877 -11.35 11.09 -4.15
C ALA A 877 -10.40 11.73 -3.12
N GLY A 878 -9.62 10.89 -2.40
CA GLY A 878 -8.68 11.33 -1.36
C GLY A 878 -9.27 11.59 0.02
N GLU A 879 -10.59 11.50 0.20
CA GLU A 879 -11.29 11.74 1.47
C GLU A 879 -11.83 10.42 2.09
N GLY A 880 -11.86 10.32 3.42
CA GLY A 880 -12.50 9.19 4.15
C GLY A 880 -11.57 8.27 4.94
N GLY A 881 -12.12 7.14 5.38
CA GLY A 881 -11.46 6.11 6.17
C GLY A 881 -10.60 5.16 5.32
N ALA A 882 -9.72 4.41 5.97
CA ALA A 882 -8.86 3.42 5.30
C ALA A 882 -9.16 1.97 5.75
N THR A 883 -10.29 1.76 6.44
CA THR A 883 -10.73 0.45 6.90
C THR A 883 -11.16 -0.43 5.72
N GLY A 884 -11.89 0.17 4.77
CA GLY A 884 -12.27 -0.40 3.49
C GLY A 884 -11.40 0.12 2.36
N PRO A 885 -11.40 -0.56 1.19
CA PRO A 885 -10.60 -0.17 0.03
C PRO A 885 -10.97 1.23 -0.47
N ASP A 886 -10.00 1.91 -1.11
CA ASP A 886 -10.25 3.13 -1.85
C ASP A 886 -11.19 2.86 -3.04
N LEU A 887 -12.29 3.61 -3.06
CA LEU A 887 -13.37 3.50 -4.04
C LEU A 887 -13.21 4.48 -5.20
N THR A 888 -12.19 5.36 -5.22
CA THR A 888 -12.00 6.38 -6.29
C THR A 888 -12.00 5.76 -7.68
N GLY A 889 -11.39 4.58 -7.83
CA GLY A 889 -11.39 3.81 -9.08
C GLY A 889 -12.51 2.78 -9.20
N ALA A 890 -13.54 2.78 -8.34
CA ALA A 890 -14.58 1.75 -8.34
C ALA A 890 -15.40 1.74 -9.63
N GLY A 891 -15.73 2.91 -10.19
CA GLY A 891 -16.42 3.04 -11.48
C GLY A 891 -15.68 2.45 -12.69
N ASN A 892 -14.35 2.33 -12.61
CA ASN A 892 -13.54 1.71 -13.66
C ASN A 892 -13.46 0.18 -13.52
N ARG A 893 -13.77 -0.35 -12.33
CA ARG A 893 -13.63 -1.78 -11.98
C ARG A 893 -14.95 -2.53 -11.97
N PHE A 894 -16.05 -1.84 -11.73
CA PHE A 894 -17.36 -2.42 -11.46
C PHE A 894 -18.45 -1.75 -12.29
N SER A 895 -19.40 -2.52 -12.82
CA SER A 895 -20.55 -1.96 -13.54
C SER A 895 -21.51 -1.25 -12.58
N ALA A 896 -22.41 -0.41 -13.11
CA ALA A 896 -23.44 0.25 -12.29
C ALA A 896 -24.30 -0.76 -11.51
N ARG A 897 -24.54 -1.95 -12.09
CA ARG A 897 -25.22 -3.05 -11.43
C ARG A 897 -24.41 -3.63 -10.27
N ASP A 898 -23.10 -3.85 -10.47
CA ASP A 898 -22.21 -4.41 -9.45
C ASP A 898 -22.03 -3.44 -8.27
N LEU A 899 -21.93 -2.15 -8.55
CA LEU A 899 -21.88 -1.09 -7.54
C LEU A 899 -23.20 -1.02 -6.75
N LEU A 900 -24.34 -1.04 -7.45
CA LEU A 900 -25.65 -1.05 -6.80
C LEU A 900 -25.82 -2.30 -5.91
N GLU A 901 -25.45 -3.49 -6.39
CA GLU A 901 -25.53 -4.73 -5.62
C GLU A 901 -24.61 -4.72 -4.39
N SER A 902 -23.41 -4.18 -4.53
CA SER A 902 -22.46 -4.02 -3.43
C SER A 902 -22.97 -3.07 -2.34
N VAL A 903 -23.80 -2.09 -2.70
CA VAL A 903 -24.37 -1.09 -1.78
C VAL A 903 -25.69 -1.56 -1.15
N VAL A 904 -26.59 -2.17 -1.94
CA VAL A 904 -27.90 -2.67 -1.49
C VAL A 904 -27.75 -3.95 -0.66
N ALA A 905 -26.87 -4.85 -1.10
CA ALA A 905 -26.71 -6.18 -0.54
C ALA A 905 -25.22 -6.53 -0.34
N PRO A 906 -24.49 -5.78 0.51
CA PRO A 906 -23.05 -5.97 0.72
C PRO A 906 -22.68 -7.38 1.23
N SER A 907 -23.66 -8.12 1.76
CA SER A 907 -23.50 -9.48 2.29
C SER A 907 -24.08 -10.58 1.39
N LYS A 908 -24.49 -10.30 0.14
CA LYS A 908 -25.14 -11.27 -0.76
C LYS A 908 -24.25 -12.46 -1.16
N THR A 909 -22.97 -12.47 -0.77
CA THR A 909 -22.06 -13.63 -0.83
C THR A 909 -22.00 -14.46 0.46
N ALA A 910 -22.95 -14.29 1.40
CA ALA A 910 -22.90 -14.91 2.74
C ALA A 910 -24.14 -15.77 3.06
N GLU A 911 -23.94 -17.05 3.40
CA GLU A 911 -24.94 -17.87 4.10
C GLU A 911 -24.62 -17.97 5.60
N ALA A 912 -25.08 -16.99 6.39
CA ALA A 912 -25.54 -17.12 7.79
C ALA A 912 -25.68 -15.74 8.48
N ILE A 913 -26.69 -15.60 9.36
CA ILE A 913 -26.91 -14.43 10.23
C ILE A 913 -26.28 -14.69 11.61
N ARG A 914 -25.57 -13.70 12.17
CA ARG A 914 -25.40 -13.54 13.61
C ARG A 914 -25.72 -12.11 14.04
N VAL A 915 -26.46 -12.02 15.13
CA VAL A 915 -26.75 -10.78 15.88
C VAL A 915 -25.51 -10.40 16.70
N ARG A 916 -25.17 -9.11 16.70
CA ARG A 916 -24.12 -8.52 17.53
C ARG A 916 -24.79 -7.68 18.60
N THR A 917 -24.39 -7.81 19.87
CA THR A 917 -25.07 -7.16 21.01
C THR A 917 -24.87 -5.64 21.05
N ASN A 918 -23.89 -5.05 20.35
CA ASN A 918 -23.84 -3.62 20.02
C ASN A 918 -22.73 -3.29 18.97
N PRO A 919 -22.99 -2.47 17.94
CA PRO A 919 -21.97 -1.85 17.07
C PRO A 919 -21.16 -0.68 17.70
N PHE A 920 -21.52 -0.21 18.90
CA PHE A 920 -21.07 1.08 19.49
C PHE A 920 -20.60 1.01 20.97
N ALA A 921 -20.06 -0.10 21.47
CA ALA A 921 -19.62 -0.20 22.87
C ALA A 921 -18.30 0.55 23.17
N ASN A 922 -18.22 1.25 24.30
CA ASN A 922 -17.13 2.17 24.72
C ASN A 922 -15.89 1.50 25.34
N GLU A 923 -15.85 0.18 25.49
CA GLU A 923 -14.69 -0.54 26.05
C GLU A 923 -14.08 -1.51 25.02
N LEU A 924 -12.76 -1.45 24.84
CA LEU A 924 -12.01 -2.46 24.11
C LEU A 924 -11.80 -3.67 25.03
N ALA A 925 -12.30 -4.84 24.62
CA ALA A 925 -11.92 -6.10 25.23
C ALA A 925 -10.59 -6.56 24.63
N ASP A 926 -9.55 -6.66 25.47
CA ASP A 926 -8.30 -7.31 25.09
C ASP A 926 -8.53 -8.82 24.93
N VAL A 927 -8.65 -9.25 23.67
CA VAL A 927 -8.65 -10.67 23.32
C VAL A 927 -7.21 -11.06 23.04
N LYS A 928 -6.58 -11.79 23.95
CA LYS A 928 -5.26 -12.38 23.71
C LYS A 928 -5.34 -13.21 22.43
N LYS A 929 -4.32 -13.18 21.56
CA LYS A 929 -4.33 -14.02 20.34
C LYS A 929 -4.56 -15.50 20.64
N SER A 930 -4.14 -15.94 21.83
CA SER A 930 -4.38 -17.28 22.38
C SER A 930 -5.83 -17.58 22.77
N SER A 931 -6.67 -16.57 22.97
CA SER A 931 -8.12 -16.70 23.22
C SER A 931 -8.97 -16.54 21.96
N ILE A 932 -8.34 -16.44 20.78
CA ILE A 932 -9.04 -16.40 19.49
C ILE A 932 -9.18 -17.83 18.96
N GLU A 933 -10.35 -18.44 19.19
CA GLU A 933 -10.63 -19.83 18.81
C GLU A 933 -10.67 -20.08 17.29
N SER A 934 -11.01 -19.08 16.48
CA SER A 934 -10.91 -19.14 15.02
C SER A 934 -10.85 -17.76 14.38
N ARG A 935 -10.17 -17.66 13.23
CA ARG A 935 -10.20 -16.50 12.34
C ARG A 935 -10.55 -17.01 10.94
N LYS A 936 -11.54 -16.41 10.30
CA LYS A 936 -11.96 -16.73 8.93
C LYS A 936 -12.13 -15.43 8.15
N PRO A 937 -11.93 -15.43 6.82
CA PRO A 937 -12.42 -14.34 5.99
C PRO A 937 -13.91 -14.13 6.27
N ALA A 938 -14.31 -12.90 6.55
CA ALA A 938 -15.72 -12.61 6.78
C ALA A 938 -16.49 -12.89 5.49
N THR A 939 -17.49 -13.78 5.55
CA THR A 939 -18.41 -14.02 4.41
C THR A 939 -19.44 -12.91 4.33
N THR A 940 -19.71 -12.26 5.45
CA THR A 940 -20.49 -11.03 5.60
C THR A 940 -19.57 -9.83 5.46
N SER A 941 -19.95 -8.85 4.65
CA SER A 941 -19.24 -7.58 4.58
C SER A 941 -19.30 -6.85 5.93
N GLU A 942 -18.22 -6.15 6.29
CA GLU A 942 -18.22 -5.23 7.42
C GLU A 942 -19.02 -3.94 7.11
N MET A 943 -19.42 -3.75 5.85
CA MET A 943 -20.31 -2.67 5.43
C MET A 943 -21.72 -2.91 6.00
N PRO A 944 -22.30 -1.96 6.74
CA PRO A 944 -23.63 -2.11 7.31
C PRO A 944 -24.69 -2.37 6.24
N GLN A 945 -25.48 -3.45 6.40
CA GLN A 945 -26.64 -3.67 5.54
C GLN A 945 -27.70 -2.60 5.82
N GLY A 946 -28.32 -2.08 4.77
CA GLY A 946 -29.33 -1.02 4.89
C GLY A 946 -28.76 0.37 5.14
N ALA A 947 -27.45 0.58 4.95
CA ALA A 947 -26.81 1.90 5.03
C ALA A 947 -27.48 2.96 4.14
N ILE A 948 -28.06 2.53 3.01
CA ILE A 948 -28.79 3.41 2.09
C ILE A 948 -30.28 3.57 2.40
N ASN A 949 -30.83 2.89 3.41
CA ASN A 949 -32.27 2.89 3.67
C ASN A 949 -32.80 4.26 4.16
N VAL A 950 -31.88 5.16 4.53
CA VAL A 950 -32.14 6.56 4.89
C VAL A 950 -32.07 7.52 3.70
N LEU A 951 -31.70 7.01 2.52
CA LEU A 951 -31.62 7.77 1.27
C LEU A 951 -32.93 7.64 0.48
N THR A 952 -33.32 8.72 -0.17
CA THR A 952 -34.38 8.73 -1.18
C THR A 952 -33.90 8.06 -2.46
N LYS A 953 -34.84 7.71 -3.33
CA LYS A 953 -34.57 7.08 -4.63
C LYS A 953 -33.54 7.86 -5.46
N GLU A 954 -33.70 9.19 -5.53
CA GLU A 954 -32.81 10.05 -6.31
C GLU A 954 -31.40 10.09 -5.70
N GLU A 955 -31.29 10.10 -4.38
CA GLU A 955 -30.00 10.08 -3.67
C GLU A 955 -29.25 8.76 -3.84
N VAL A 956 -29.96 7.62 -3.93
CA VAL A 956 -29.32 6.34 -4.24
C VAL A 956 -28.76 6.34 -5.67
N LEU A 957 -29.49 6.91 -6.64
CA LEU A 957 -29.01 7.05 -8.01
C LEU A 957 -27.83 8.03 -8.10
N ASP A 958 -27.88 9.15 -7.38
CA ASP A 958 -26.79 10.11 -7.31
C ASP A 958 -25.55 9.53 -6.61
N LEU A 959 -25.72 8.70 -5.57
CA LEU A 959 -24.63 7.97 -4.91
C LEU A 959 -23.93 7.01 -5.89
N VAL A 960 -24.70 6.21 -6.65
CA VAL A 960 -24.12 5.28 -7.62
C VAL A 960 -23.45 6.03 -8.77
N ALA A 961 -24.03 7.14 -9.26
CA ALA A 961 -23.40 8.00 -10.25
C ALA A 961 -22.11 8.64 -9.74
N TYR A 962 -22.11 9.11 -8.49
CA TYR A 962 -20.95 9.66 -7.80
C TYR A 962 -19.82 8.64 -7.70
N LEU A 963 -20.09 7.42 -7.22
CA LEU A 963 -19.12 6.33 -7.17
C LEU A 963 -18.58 5.94 -8.56
N ARG A 964 -19.45 5.95 -9.58
CA ARG A 964 -19.07 5.64 -10.97
C ARG A 964 -18.17 6.70 -11.60
N SER A 965 -18.38 7.97 -11.25
CA SER A 965 -17.59 9.11 -11.75
C SER A 965 -16.18 9.20 -11.14
N GLY A 966 -15.88 8.41 -10.10
CA GLY A 966 -14.63 8.54 -9.33
C GLY A 966 -14.48 9.88 -8.61
N GLY A 967 -15.59 10.60 -8.37
CA GLY A 967 -15.57 11.94 -7.76
C GLY A 967 -15.30 13.07 -8.76
N ASN A 968 -15.40 12.82 -10.06
CA ASN A 968 -15.26 13.84 -11.08
C ASN A 968 -16.58 14.62 -11.29
N GLU A 969 -16.65 15.85 -10.78
CA GLU A 969 -17.81 16.75 -10.95
C GLU A 969 -18.16 17.04 -12.42
N LYS A 970 -17.19 16.90 -13.34
CA LYS A 970 -17.38 17.14 -14.78
C LYS A 970 -17.85 15.91 -15.56
N ASP A 971 -18.19 14.81 -14.89
CA ASP A 971 -18.71 13.61 -15.55
C ASP A 971 -20.05 13.89 -16.25
N LYS A 972 -20.30 13.21 -17.38
CA LYS A 972 -21.54 13.33 -18.17
C LYS A 972 -22.80 13.08 -17.33
N ALA A 973 -22.71 12.26 -16.28
CA ALA A 973 -23.80 11.99 -15.35
C ALA A 973 -24.37 13.27 -14.71
N PHE A 974 -23.54 14.30 -14.53
CA PHE A 974 -23.90 15.55 -13.86
C PHE A 974 -24.15 16.72 -14.82
N ALA A 975 -24.09 16.46 -16.14
CA ALA A 975 -24.50 17.43 -17.14
C ALA A 975 -26.02 17.67 -17.04
N LYS A 976 -26.42 18.95 -17.08
CA LYS A 976 -27.81 19.40 -17.00
C LYS A 976 -28.57 19.20 -18.31
#